data_AF-A0A523TZR7-F1
#
_entry.id   AF-A0A523TZR7-F1
#
_cell.length_a   1.000
_cell.length_b   1.000
_cell.length_c   1.000
_cell.angle_alpha   90.00
_cell.angle_beta   90.00
_cell.angle_gamma   90.00
#
_symmetry.space_group_name_H-M   'P 1'
#
loop_
_entity.id
_entity.type
_entity.pdbx_description
1 polymer ?
#
loop_
_entity_poly.entity_id
_entity_poly.type
_entity_poly.pdbx_seq_one_letter_code
_entity_poly.pdbx_strand_id
1 'polypeptide(L)'
;MMTKSKRYFMDNPANMVNMERCLSVFRVFPEGLMATRIYLAFVLILSASVAGCFFPETGGQNNPVTGEKPAAAAEVSDTDLLWSDMIRDRILNMVAGSGRQVKSPKWVKRARAGLMDQPFFMGTGYLAIGHMPLVLTGLLDPLLLPDIALRTDGRARQAGGSLYGMFCLADEMANQAEGGQPNVSELLKAIRSDKDIPADVLEFLSEFENPGMPGNLKGAFIVLVRATAIASVRIDKAFAGLSDEERKTLSLLMPQYFLPIRNGEPTFRCYTVSEMKECVEVWRLARKIDFSHFIFAAQVLAAGADESLRILKKADINISPKAQFIVDRKTSIGRIVIGNRGDTEYKKDCAVTLDIGGNDRYLNNAGGSVPGSINAAVVIDISGNDRYEGGDACQGAGYCGVGILADLSGDDVYKANNHAQGAGLLGFGLLMDEAGNDSYSGNLGLQGYALYGYGVLNDRSGNDEYRVATFGQGFASTCGVASLIEEGGDDRYSAGGKYGFYTDVDSGGVCGAATGMRVYPYDKGYTVYGGIGFLSEQAGNDFYNCGTFAWGGSYLLALGMAVESGGNDTYTGADYVGGSGCHLGAAVFIDREGNDTYKIKDHSLGATLDLSSGIMLELGGDDTYAGVGCIGHAVKPLGVAVFADVSGNDSYLSERNTLGYARPPYGPHIPSSSFFFDFQGTDKYKTGFAADNTEWKQYRYGEAIDTEIGPPENQQKPRKVFETAVAGRKGINSYSTLERITGIGELTDLLENDGEKAIEALKKICGSSHAFSKLSLKDFVTTVFVEKISPENEIKVIRTLLETGDEVCNLIALWAIRLFEIPLENIGPLLVGKLKSSPSDDVRSYAAYCLGKGKAAEALGELVRNLSQSPHAGIRRNIARALVDLPGKATVEALSKAVLNDPDEAVRSFAAESLGKIGDEGSIGVFKKALEDKMPFVRLAAARALVLKYRDPAGIDGLIELAGWKNGTMVKSRITPILEVMKGGKCKTKEEWAKWWKDNRESIDFNARAEACELKDRILEFRRRWKHEEALPTLREGLENEHLKAYCEDQLFKVLIMLAQKSISSGKDLEKALSYSGEAVKLKKDFTGMDTHATLLYVNGREEEAVSLLKEAIEAAPAEKKEPLLKKLEQMVEKRFKL
;
A
#
# COMPACT_ATOMS: atom_id res chain seq x y z
N MET A 1 -55.29 -13.14 9.98
CA MET A 1 -54.16 -13.54 9.11
C MET A 1 -53.19 -14.52 9.79
N MET A 2 -53.10 -14.60 11.13
CA MET A 2 -52.30 -15.63 11.82
C MET A 2 -53.00 -16.99 12.07
N THR A 3 -54.33 -17.09 11.95
CA THR A 3 -55.04 -18.37 12.17
C THR A 3 -55.24 -19.21 10.89
N LYS A 4 -55.02 -18.65 9.70
CA LYS A 4 -55.04 -19.40 8.42
C LYS A 4 -53.66 -19.95 8.01
N SER A 5 -52.58 -19.54 8.68
CA SER A 5 -51.20 -20.03 8.46
C SER A 5 -50.89 -21.32 9.22
N LYS A 6 -51.70 -21.71 10.21
CA LYS A 6 -51.43 -22.85 11.09
C LYS A 6 -51.89 -24.21 10.52
N ARG A 7 -52.78 -24.21 9.51
CA ARG A 7 -53.30 -25.44 8.88
C ARG A 7 -52.51 -25.89 7.65
N TYR A 8 -51.61 -25.06 7.14
CA TYR A 8 -50.72 -25.40 6.00
C TYR A 8 -49.43 -26.11 6.44
N PHE A 9 -49.12 -26.12 7.75
CA PHE A 9 -47.87 -26.66 8.30
C PHE A 9 -48.02 -27.95 9.11
N MET A 10 -49.23 -28.47 9.35
CA MET A 10 -49.41 -29.66 10.20
C MET A 10 -49.65 -30.99 9.46
N ASP A 11 -49.85 -30.99 8.14
CA ASP A 11 -50.17 -32.23 7.39
C ASP A 11 -49.10 -32.68 6.39
N ASN A 12 -47.85 -32.20 6.47
CA ASN A 12 -46.79 -32.65 5.56
C ASN A 12 -45.43 -32.89 6.27
N PRO A 13 -45.01 -34.17 6.45
CA PRO A 13 -43.72 -34.54 7.04
C PRO A 13 -42.49 -34.01 6.30
N ALA A 14 -42.64 -33.49 5.07
CA ALA A 14 -41.52 -33.01 4.24
C ALA A 14 -40.99 -31.60 4.63
N ASN A 15 -41.67 -30.85 5.51
CA ASN A 15 -41.23 -29.51 5.90
C ASN A 15 -40.51 -29.44 7.27
N MET A 16 -40.30 -30.56 7.96
CA MET A 16 -39.30 -30.63 9.05
C MET A 16 -37.86 -30.83 8.52
N VAL A 17 -37.66 -31.31 7.29
CA VAL A 17 -36.34 -31.66 6.73
C VAL A 17 -35.55 -30.44 6.21
N ASN A 18 -36.19 -29.29 6.02
CA ASN A 18 -35.51 -28.07 5.54
C ASN A 18 -35.24 -27.03 6.64
N MET A 19 -35.74 -27.22 7.87
CA MET A 19 -35.28 -26.44 9.03
C MET A 19 -34.03 -27.06 9.67
N GLU A 20 -33.80 -28.38 9.49
CA GLU A 20 -32.52 -29.03 9.84
C GLU A 20 -31.36 -28.65 8.90
N ARG A 21 -31.64 -28.26 7.65
CA ARG A 21 -30.60 -27.82 6.69
C ARG A 21 -30.04 -26.42 6.97
N CYS A 22 -30.73 -25.58 7.74
CA CYS A 22 -30.17 -24.31 8.21
C CYS A 22 -29.47 -24.41 9.58
N LEU A 23 -29.55 -25.57 10.25
CA LEU A 23 -28.95 -25.77 11.58
C LEU A 23 -27.61 -26.55 11.56
N SER A 24 -27.08 -26.99 10.40
CA SER A 24 -25.77 -27.67 10.36
C SER A 24 -24.56 -26.73 10.23
N VAL A 25 -24.79 -25.41 10.21
CA VAL A 25 -23.71 -24.40 10.40
C VAL A 25 -23.43 -24.16 11.88
N PHE A 26 -24.22 -24.73 12.81
CA PHE A 26 -23.87 -24.82 14.23
C PHE A 26 -24.36 -26.14 14.83
N ARG A 27 -23.44 -27.07 15.15
CA ARG A 27 -23.34 -27.78 16.46
C ARG A 27 -22.39 -28.99 16.42
N VAL A 28 -21.35 -28.95 17.25
CA VAL A 28 -21.43 -29.67 18.54
C VAL A 28 -21.41 -28.53 19.57
N PHE A 29 -22.55 -28.10 20.11
CA PHE A 29 -23.08 -28.75 21.31
C PHE A 29 -24.37 -29.55 21.08
N PRO A 30 -24.51 -30.70 21.75
CA PRO A 30 -25.81 -31.31 21.99
C PRO A 30 -26.65 -30.39 22.89
N GLU A 31 -27.95 -30.30 22.61
CA GLU A 31 -28.92 -29.60 23.45
C GLU A 31 -29.21 -30.39 24.72
N GLY A 32 -29.09 -29.74 25.87
CA GLY A 32 -29.44 -30.30 27.18
C GLY A 32 -28.65 -29.64 28.31
N LEU A 33 -29.28 -28.70 29.01
CA LEU A 33 -28.76 -28.10 30.24
C LEU A 33 -28.27 -29.18 31.22
N MET A 34 -26.96 -29.25 31.53
CA MET A 34 -26.42 -29.31 32.91
C MET A 34 -24.88 -29.43 32.96
N ALA A 35 -24.23 -30.13 32.03
CA ALA A 35 -22.84 -30.57 32.23
C ALA A 35 -21.78 -29.46 32.03
N THR A 36 -21.99 -28.50 31.11
CA THR A 36 -21.03 -27.39 30.90
C THR A 36 -21.17 -26.27 31.95
N ARG A 37 -22.25 -26.30 32.76
CA ARG A 37 -22.38 -25.43 33.95
C ARG A 37 -21.48 -25.91 35.11
N ILE A 38 -20.98 -27.15 35.09
CA ILE A 38 -20.19 -27.73 36.20
C ILE A 38 -18.67 -27.55 35.98
N TYR A 39 -18.18 -27.56 34.74
CA TYR A 39 -16.74 -27.36 34.50
C TYR A 39 -16.35 -25.87 34.48
N LEU A 40 -17.26 -24.98 34.06
CA LEU A 40 -17.09 -23.53 34.24
C LEU A 40 -17.30 -23.07 35.69
N ALA A 41 -17.97 -23.86 36.55
CA ALA A 41 -18.08 -23.55 37.98
C ALA A 41 -16.80 -23.89 38.77
N PHE A 42 -15.94 -24.78 38.27
CA PHE A 42 -14.74 -25.22 39.02
C PHE A 42 -13.45 -24.47 38.67
N VAL A 43 -13.39 -23.81 37.49
CA VAL A 43 -12.23 -22.98 37.10
C VAL A 43 -12.47 -21.49 37.36
N LEU A 44 -13.73 -21.07 37.60
CA LEU A 44 -14.11 -19.74 38.09
C LEU A 44 -13.91 -19.54 39.61
N ILE A 45 -13.36 -20.52 40.35
CA ILE A 45 -13.17 -20.45 41.81
C ILE A 45 -11.72 -20.06 42.25
N LEU A 46 -10.74 -19.89 41.35
CA LEU A 46 -9.34 -19.71 41.78
C LEU A 46 -8.51 -18.57 41.14
N SER A 47 -9.11 -17.53 40.59
CA SER A 47 -8.34 -16.32 40.22
C SER A 47 -9.13 -15.01 40.23
N ALA A 48 -9.90 -14.81 41.30
CA ALA A 48 -10.18 -13.48 41.83
C ALA A 48 -9.21 -13.20 43.00
N SER A 49 -8.81 -11.94 43.18
CA SER A 49 -7.87 -11.37 44.19
C SER A 49 -6.40 -11.37 43.70
N VAL A 50 -5.65 -10.27 43.59
CA VAL A 50 -5.57 -9.04 44.38
C VAL A 50 -5.07 -7.89 43.48
N ALA A 51 -5.86 -6.83 43.32
CA ALA A 51 -5.35 -5.48 43.05
C ALA A 51 -5.77 -4.62 44.24
N GLY A 52 -4.79 -4.12 44.99
CA GLY A 52 -5.02 -3.27 46.14
C GLY A 52 -3.92 -2.24 46.29
N CYS A 53 -4.32 -0.96 46.15
CA CYS A 53 -3.73 0.27 46.74
C CYS A 53 -2.32 0.66 46.22
N PHE A 54 -1.94 1.90 45.89
CA PHE A 54 -2.20 3.28 46.36
C PHE A 54 -1.97 4.23 45.14
N PHE A 55 -2.58 5.40 44.97
CA PHE A 55 -2.28 6.68 45.64
C PHE A 55 -3.40 7.73 45.41
N PRO A 56 -3.53 8.75 46.29
CA PRO A 56 -4.66 9.69 46.32
C PRO A 56 -4.47 10.93 45.43
N GLU A 57 -5.61 11.49 45.01
CA GLU A 57 -5.77 12.84 44.44
C GLU A 57 -5.66 13.95 45.50
N THR A 58 -5.65 15.18 44.99
CA THR A 58 -5.96 16.50 45.61
C THR A 58 -4.78 17.33 46.13
N GLY A 59 -4.67 18.64 45.91
CA GLY A 59 -5.53 19.62 45.21
C GLY A 59 -5.11 21.09 45.48
N GLY A 60 -5.74 22.04 44.76
CA GLY A 60 -5.94 23.46 45.11
C GLY A 60 -4.83 24.48 44.79
N GLN A 61 -5.05 25.77 44.45
CA GLN A 61 -6.21 26.67 44.35
C GLN A 61 -5.80 28.01 43.64
N ASN A 62 -6.71 28.60 42.82
CA ASN A 62 -7.12 30.03 42.61
C ASN A 62 -6.08 31.19 42.62
N ASN A 63 -6.11 32.30 41.84
CA ASN A 63 -6.83 32.90 40.68
C ASN A 63 -6.13 34.29 40.39
N PRO A 64 -6.68 35.30 39.67
CA PRO A 64 -6.69 35.62 38.22
C PRO A 64 -5.89 36.89 37.80
N VAL A 65 -5.47 37.05 36.52
CA VAL A 65 -5.35 38.38 35.84
C VAL A 65 -5.58 38.22 34.32
N THR A 66 -6.32 39.19 33.80
CA THR A 66 -6.92 39.41 32.47
C THR A 66 -5.96 39.57 31.29
N GLY A 67 -6.33 38.95 30.18
CA GLY A 67 -5.83 39.11 28.81
C GLY A 67 -6.41 37.95 28.01
N GLU A 68 -7.15 38.21 26.92
CA GLU A 68 -7.74 37.17 26.09
C GLU A 68 -6.67 36.11 25.76
N LYS A 69 -6.91 34.88 26.20
CA LYS A 69 -6.09 33.73 25.84
C LYS A 69 -6.43 33.35 24.40
N PRO A 70 -5.46 33.00 23.55
CA PRO A 70 -5.74 32.25 22.33
C PRO A 70 -6.53 31.00 22.73
N ALA A 71 -7.48 30.57 21.89
CA ALA A 71 -8.19 29.31 22.08
C ALA A 71 -7.17 28.23 22.45
N ALA A 72 -7.24 27.74 23.69
CA ALA A 72 -6.28 26.76 24.16
C ALA A 72 -6.46 25.50 23.32
N ALA A 73 -5.36 25.02 22.72
CA ALA A 73 -5.25 23.74 22.03
C ALA A 73 -6.21 22.70 22.62
N ALA A 74 -7.30 22.43 21.90
CA ALA A 74 -8.23 21.39 22.31
C ALA A 74 -7.48 20.06 22.14
N GLU A 75 -7.13 19.42 23.26
CA GLU A 75 -6.72 18.01 23.24
C GLU A 75 -7.82 17.21 22.52
N VAL A 76 -7.45 16.16 21.79
CA VAL A 76 -8.38 15.17 21.21
C VAL A 76 -9.43 14.84 22.27
N SER A 77 -10.69 15.10 21.96
CA SER A 77 -11.74 14.96 22.96
C SER A 77 -11.87 13.49 23.36
N ASP A 78 -12.08 13.21 24.64
CA ASP A 78 -12.40 11.84 25.10
C ASP A 78 -13.64 11.30 24.34
N THR A 79 -14.51 12.19 23.84
CA THR A 79 -15.72 11.88 23.05
C THR A 79 -15.40 11.29 21.68
N ASP A 80 -14.42 11.84 20.94
CA ASP A 80 -14.06 11.38 19.59
C ASP A 80 -13.53 9.94 19.64
N LEU A 81 -12.70 9.66 20.66
CA LEU A 81 -12.20 8.31 20.93
C LEU A 81 -13.31 7.34 21.38
N LEU A 82 -14.33 7.83 22.08
CA LEU A 82 -15.50 7.02 22.46
C LEU A 82 -16.32 6.63 21.23
N TRP A 83 -16.51 7.54 20.26
CA TRP A 83 -17.16 7.23 18.98
C TRP A 83 -16.40 6.17 18.18
N SER A 84 -15.08 6.33 18.04
CA SER A 84 -14.22 5.30 17.43
C SER A 84 -14.39 3.94 18.12
N ASP A 85 -14.30 3.92 19.46
CA ASP A 85 -14.47 2.71 20.27
C ASP A 85 -15.85 2.06 20.07
N MET A 86 -16.91 2.88 19.98
CA MET A 86 -18.29 2.43 19.78
C MET A 86 -18.49 1.80 18.39
N ILE A 87 -18.05 2.48 17.33
CA ILE A 87 -18.13 1.99 15.95
C ILE A 87 -17.40 0.65 15.83
N ARG A 88 -16.17 0.59 16.37
CA ARG A 88 -15.38 -0.64 16.41
C ARG A 88 -16.11 -1.77 17.14
N ASP A 89 -16.60 -1.51 18.36
CA ASP A 89 -17.28 -2.53 19.17
C ASP A 89 -18.60 -2.98 18.49
N ARG A 90 -19.31 -2.09 17.79
CA ARG A 90 -20.50 -2.42 16.98
C ARG A 90 -20.14 -3.32 15.79
N ILE A 91 -19.13 -2.98 15.00
CA ILE A 91 -18.63 -3.84 13.91
C ILE A 91 -18.25 -5.22 14.44
N LEU A 92 -17.50 -5.27 15.56
CA LEU A 92 -17.09 -6.53 16.18
C LEU A 92 -18.29 -7.36 16.65
N ASN A 93 -19.33 -6.73 17.22
CA ASN A 93 -20.56 -7.38 17.63
C ASN A 93 -21.37 -7.92 16.44
N MET A 94 -21.46 -7.15 15.34
CA MET A 94 -22.12 -7.57 14.10
C MET A 94 -21.43 -8.78 13.47
N VAL A 95 -20.10 -8.80 13.50
CA VAL A 95 -19.30 -9.95 13.04
C VAL A 95 -19.40 -11.15 13.99
N ALA A 96 -19.54 -10.93 15.30
CA ALA A 96 -19.54 -11.98 16.31
C ALA A 96 -20.88 -12.68 16.52
N GLY A 97 -22.01 -12.01 16.28
CA GLY A 97 -23.35 -12.54 16.54
C GLY A 97 -23.63 -12.72 18.04
N SER A 98 -24.28 -11.71 18.66
CA SER A 98 -24.76 -11.64 20.06
C SER A 98 -23.74 -11.36 21.19
N GLY A 99 -23.75 -10.11 21.67
CA GLY A 99 -23.66 -9.75 23.10
C GLY A 99 -22.42 -10.10 23.93
N ARG A 100 -21.28 -10.49 23.32
CA ARG A 100 -20.01 -10.66 24.04
C ARG A 100 -18.94 -9.79 23.39
N GLN A 101 -18.21 -9.00 24.19
CA GLN A 101 -17.02 -8.26 23.75
C GLN A 101 -16.02 -9.24 23.09
N VAL A 102 -15.86 -9.14 21.78
CA VAL A 102 -14.91 -9.96 21.00
C VAL A 102 -13.70 -9.12 20.64
N LYS A 103 -12.52 -9.45 21.19
CA LYS A 103 -11.24 -8.98 20.61
C LYS A 103 -11.16 -9.45 19.16
N SER A 104 -10.67 -8.62 18.24
CA SER A 104 -10.57 -8.93 16.80
C SER A 104 -10.12 -10.38 16.59
N PRO A 105 -10.91 -11.24 15.90
CA PRO A 105 -10.69 -12.68 15.93
C PRO A 105 -9.28 -13.05 15.45
N LYS A 106 -8.55 -13.87 16.23
CA LYS A 106 -7.19 -14.32 15.90
C LYS A 106 -7.06 -14.88 14.47
N TRP A 107 -8.13 -15.43 13.90
CA TRP A 107 -8.13 -15.97 12.54
C TRP A 107 -8.17 -14.90 11.44
N VAL A 108 -8.79 -13.73 11.64
CA VAL A 108 -8.78 -12.61 10.68
C VAL A 108 -7.37 -12.01 10.65
N LYS A 109 -6.77 -11.81 11.83
CA LYS A 109 -5.39 -11.37 11.97
C LYS A 109 -4.40 -12.36 11.36
N ARG A 110 -4.59 -13.67 11.57
CA ARG A 110 -3.77 -14.73 10.93
C ARG A 110 -3.99 -14.83 9.41
N ALA A 111 -5.22 -14.68 8.93
CA ALA A 111 -5.52 -14.69 7.50
C ALA A 111 -4.91 -13.50 6.77
N ARG A 112 -4.99 -12.29 7.36
CA ARG A 112 -4.31 -11.10 6.83
C ARG A 112 -2.78 -11.23 6.99
N ALA A 113 -2.27 -11.69 8.13
CA ALA A 113 -0.83 -11.89 8.33
C ALA A 113 -0.22 -12.84 7.29
N GLY A 114 -0.83 -14.01 7.05
CA GLY A 114 -0.36 -14.94 6.02
C GLY A 114 -0.44 -14.39 4.58
N LEU A 115 -1.31 -13.40 4.34
CA LEU A 115 -1.41 -12.67 3.07
C LEU A 115 -0.42 -11.51 2.98
N MET A 116 0.05 -10.95 4.10
CA MET A 116 1.11 -9.93 4.15
C MET A 116 2.51 -10.56 4.11
N ASP A 117 2.63 -11.85 4.40
CA ASP A 117 3.86 -12.61 4.16
C ASP A 117 4.18 -12.71 2.66
N GLN A 118 3.17 -12.94 1.80
CA GLN A 118 3.24 -12.77 0.34
C GLN A 118 2.06 -11.92 -0.15
N PRO A 119 2.15 -10.58 -0.15
CA PRO A 119 1.09 -9.76 -0.70
C PRO A 119 0.82 -10.19 -2.14
N PHE A 120 -0.41 -10.62 -2.39
CA PHE A 120 -0.86 -11.00 -3.72
C PHE A 120 -1.61 -9.83 -4.35
N PHE A 121 -1.14 -9.39 -5.51
CA PHE A 121 -1.86 -8.46 -6.37
C PHE A 121 -2.17 -9.15 -7.70
N MET A 122 -3.46 -9.20 -8.05
CA MET A 122 -3.99 -9.91 -9.23
C MET A 122 -3.55 -11.38 -9.35
N GLY A 123 -3.37 -12.06 -8.21
CA GLY A 123 -3.00 -13.48 -8.17
C GLY A 123 -1.49 -13.76 -8.24
N THR A 124 -0.67 -12.71 -8.24
CA THR A 124 0.79 -12.82 -8.22
C THR A 124 1.33 -12.35 -6.87
N GLY A 125 2.23 -13.13 -6.26
CA GLY A 125 2.87 -12.76 -5.01
C GLY A 125 4.06 -11.85 -5.28
N TYR A 126 4.17 -10.76 -4.53
CA TYR A 126 5.34 -9.89 -4.55
C TYR A 126 6.01 -9.92 -3.19
N LEU A 127 7.20 -9.36 -3.20
CA LEU A 127 7.99 -9.26 -2.02
C LEU A 127 8.19 -7.83 -1.60
N ALA A 128 7.56 -7.46 -0.49
CA ALA A 128 7.65 -6.14 0.09
C ALA A 128 8.91 -6.01 0.95
N ILE A 129 9.73 -4.99 0.66
CA ILE A 129 10.90 -4.58 1.44
C ILE A 129 10.72 -3.16 2.00
N GLY A 130 11.46 -2.80 3.06
CA GLY A 130 11.36 -1.47 3.67
C GLY A 130 10.21 -1.34 4.66
N HIS A 131 9.80 -2.45 5.28
CA HIS A 131 8.65 -2.59 6.18
C HIS A 131 8.30 -1.35 7.02
N MET A 132 7.09 -0.78 6.87
CA MET A 132 6.61 0.33 7.72
C MET A 132 5.61 -0.16 8.80
N PRO A 133 5.90 -0.04 10.11
CA PRO A 133 5.09 -0.66 11.18
C PRO A 133 3.68 -0.12 11.29
N LEU A 134 3.48 1.19 11.14
CA LEU A 134 2.16 1.80 11.24
C LEU A 134 1.27 1.42 10.05
N VAL A 135 1.84 1.39 8.84
CA VAL A 135 1.18 0.83 7.64
C VAL A 135 0.73 -0.61 7.88
N LEU A 136 1.63 -1.48 8.35
CA LEU A 136 1.28 -2.88 8.63
C LEU A 136 0.18 -2.97 9.69
N THR A 137 0.23 -2.14 10.72
CA THR A 137 -0.78 -2.10 11.78
C THR A 137 -2.15 -1.79 11.19
N GLY A 138 -2.27 -0.74 10.37
CA GLY A 138 -3.53 -0.36 9.70
C GLY A 138 -4.06 -1.41 8.72
N LEU A 139 -3.17 -2.17 8.07
CA LEU A 139 -3.57 -3.26 7.17
C LEU A 139 -4.01 -4.53 7.92
N LEU A 140 -3.40 -4.82 9.08
CA LEU A 140 -3.74 -5.99 9.89
C LEU A 140 -4.96 -5.78 10.79
N ASP A 141 -5.14 -4.56 11.30
CA ASP A 141 -6.25 -4.17 12.18
C ASP A 141 -6.85 -2.82 11.73
N PRO A 142 -7.67 -2.82 10.67
CA PRO A 142 -8.22 -1.59 10.07
C PRO A 142 -8.99 -0.72 11.06
N LEU A 143 -9.64 -1.33 12.04
CA LEU A 143 -10.48 -0.62 13.01
C LEU A 143 -9.67 0.15 14.06
N LEU A 144 -8.34 0.15 13.97
CA LEU A 144 -7.47 1.03 14.75
C LEU A 144 -7.11 2.32 14.00
N LEU A 145 -7.44 2.42 12.70
CA LEU A 145 -7.05 3.58 11.90
C LEU A 145 -7.60 4.91 12.45
N PRO A 146 -8.86 5.02 12.94
CA PRO A 146 -9.34 6.27 13.50
C PRO A 146 -8.58 6.67 14.77
N ASP A 147 -8.36 5.72 15.69
CA ASP A 147 -7.53 5.96 16.88
C ASP A 147 -6.10 6.41 16.54
N ILE A 148 -5.51 5.83 15.49
CA ILE A 148 -4.18 6.23 15.01
C ILE A 148 -4.22 7.68 14.51
N ALA A 149 -5.15 8.01 13.61
CA ALA A 149 -5.26 9.35 13.04
C ALA A 149 -5.54 10.41 14.10
N LEU A 150 -6.54 10.23 14.97
CA LEU A 150 -6.88 11.18 16.04
C LEU A 150 -5.70 11.44 16.99
N ARG A 151 -4.94 10.40 17.34
CA ARG A 151 -3.79 10.59 18.26
C ARG A 151 -2.58 11.20 17.56
N THR A 152 -2.37 10.89 16.29
CA THR A 152 -1.38 11.58 15.47
C THR A 152 -1.72 13.06 15.36
N ASP A 153 -2.99 13.41 15.14
CA ASP A 153 -3.50 14.79 15.16
C ASP A 153 -3.25 15.48 16.50
N GLY A 154 -3.67 14.86 17.61
CA GLY A 154 -3.39 15.41 18.95
C GLY A 154 -1.89 15.59 19.23
N ARG A 155 -1.03 14.72 18.69
CA ARG A 155 0.42 14.87 18.77
C ARG A 155 0.94 15.99 17.86
N ALA A 156 0.35 16.18 16.68
CA ALA A 156 0.64 17.27 15.76
C ALA A 156 0.34 18.62 16.40
N ARG A 157 -0.84 18.79 17.00
CA ARG A 157 -1.21 19.99 17.78
C ARG A 157 -0.23 20.32 18.91
N GLN A 158 0.31 19.30 19.57
CA GLN A 158 1.33 19.49 20.62
C GLN A 158 2.72 19.81 20.04
N ALA A 159 3.03 19.30 18.85
CA ALA A 159 4.33 19.40 18.20
C ALA A 159 4.48 20.66 17.34
N GLY A 160 3.39 21.18 16.77
CA GLY A 160 3.35 22.28 15.78
C GLY A 160 4.04 23.57 16.23
N GLY A 161 4.14 23.80 17.54
CA GLY A 161 4.90 24.93 18.09
C GLY A 161 6.43 24.83 18.03
N SER A 162 7.02 23.79 17.43
CA SER A 162 8.48 23.64 17.33
C SER A 162 8.94 22.72 16.18
N LEU A 163 10.05 23.09 15.53
CA LEU A 163 10.67 22.31 14.46
C LEU A 163 11.14 20.93 14.93
N TYR A 164 11.71 20.86 16.13
CA TYR A 164 12.13 19.60 16.73
C TYR A 164 10.93 18.71 17.05
N GLY A 165 9.85 19.28 17.59
CA GLY A 165 8.61 18.54 17.87
C GLY A 165 8.02 17.91 16.61
N MET A 166 7.98 18.67 15.51
CA MET A 166 7.53 18.19 14.20
C MET A 166 8.42 17.07 13.64
N PHE A 167 9.73 17.19 13.78
CA PHE A 167 10.65 16.09 13.47
C PHE A 167 10.34 14.84 14.31
N CYS A 168 10.10 15.00 15.62
CA CYS A 168 9.74 13.89 16.51
C CYS A 168 8.47 13.19 16.02
N LEU A 169 7.42 13.94 15.65
CA LEU A 169 6.18 13.39 15.13
C LEU A 169 6.42 12.53 13.89
N ALA A 170 7.17 13.04 12.91
CA ALA A 170 7.51 12.29 11.70
C ALA A 170 8.26 10.98 12.01
N ASP A 171 9.21 11.04 12.95
CA ASP A 171 9.97 9.87 13.40
C ASP A 171 9.11 8.85 14.18
N GLU A 172 8.19 9.35 15.03
CA GLU A 172 7.22 8.55 15.79
C GLU A 172 6.31 7.78 14.82
N MET A 173 5.81 8.42 13.76
CA MET A 173 5.01 7.78 12.71
C MET A 173 5.80 6.71 11.94
N ALA A 174 7.06 7.00 11.57
CA ALA A 174 7.92 6.06 10.85
C ALA A 174 8.18 4.77 11.66
N ASN A 175 8.35 4.90 12.98
CA ASN A 175 9.05 3.90 13.78
C ASN A 175 8.21 3.29 14.92
N GLN A 176 7.08 3.88 15.29
CA GLN A 176 6.29 3.50 16.47
C GLN A 176 7.14 3.46 17.76
N ALA A 177 8.08 4.41 17.89
CA ALA A 177 9.08 4.44 18.93
C ALA A 177 8.59 5.24 20.16
N GLU A 178 8.21 4.55 21.23
CA GLU A 178 8.24 5.17 22.57
C GLU A 178 9.66 4.98 23.15
N GLY A 179 10.50 6.01 23.00
CA GLY A 179 11.74 6.14 23.76
C GLY A 179 13.04 5.90 22.98
N GLY A 180 13.91 6.90 22.98
CA GLY A 180 15.26 6.82 22.43
C GLY A 180 15.76 8.10 21.76
N GLN A 181 14.91 9.12 21.58
CA GLN A 181 15.39 10.38 21.02
C GLN A 181 16.28 11.12 22.02
N PRO A 182 17.43 11.69 21.58
CA PRO A 182 18.29 12.47 22.44
C PRO A 182 17.46 13.57 23.10
N ASN A 183 17.59 13.72 24.42
CA ASN A 183 16.93 14.83 25.10
C ASN A 183 17.41 16.14 24.44
N VAL A 184 16.51 17.08 24.17
CA VAL A 184 16.86 18.41 23.63
C VAL A 184 18.03 19.03 24.40
N SER A 185 18.11 18.82 25.72
CA SER A 185 19.25 19.25 26.54
C SER A 185 20.60 18.67 26.07
N GLU A 186 20.66 17.42 25.62
CA GLU A 186 21.87 16.80 25.08
C GLU A 186 22.24 17.34 23.71
N LEU A 187 21.25 17.57 22.84
CA LEU A 187 21.46 18.21 21.54
C LEU A 187 22.03 19.63 21.72
N LEU A 188 21.45 20.42 22.63
CA LEU A 188 21.95 21.75 22.97
C LEU A 188 23.35 21.71 23.62
N LYS A 189 23.68 20.68 24.41
CA LYS A 189 25.05 20.49 24.90
C LYS A 189 26.03 20.20 23.77
N ALA A 190 25.63 19.38 22.79
CA ALA A 190 26.44 19.12 21.60
C ALA A 190 26.67 20.40 20.79
N ILE A 191 25.62 21.20 20.56
CA ILE A 191 25.69 22.50 19.88
C ILE A 191 26.65 23.44 20.59
N ARG A 192 26.65 23.47 21.93
CA ARG A 192 27.58 24.32 22.73
C ARG A 192 29.02 23.81 22.78
N SER A 193 29.29 22.59 22.30
CA SER A 193 30.64 22.01 22.26
C SER A 193 31.32 22.29 20.93
N ASP A 194 32.65 22.45 20.91
CA ASP A 194 33.41 22.65 19.65
C ASP A 194 33.63 21.35 18.85
N LYS A 195 33.01 20.25 19.29
CA LYS A 195 33.12 18.95 18.65
C LYS A 195 32.32 18.93 17.35
N ASP A 196 32.91 18.33 16.30
CA ASP A 196 32.30 18.21 14.97
C ASP A 196 32.01 19.57 14.29
N ILE A 197 32.75 20.64 14.67
CA ILE A 197 32.71 21.94 13.99
C ILE A 197 34.00 22.12 13.16
N PRO A 198 33.92 22.45 11.85
CA PRO A 198 35.10 22.72 11.03
C PRO A 198 35.94 23.91 11.54
N ALA A 199 37.25 23.86 11.29
CA ALA A 199 38.20 24.85 11.82
C ALA A 199 37.94 26.27 11.31
N ASP A 200 37.57 26.43 10.04
CA ASP A 200 37.26 27.73 9.44
C ASP A 200 35.94 28.32 9.98
N VAL A 201 34.99 27.45 10.38
CA VAL A 201 33.76 27.87 11.06
C VAL A 201 34.06 28.32 12.50
N LEU A 202 34.94 27.61 13.23
CA LEU A 202 35.38 28.04 14.56
C LEU A 202 36.14 29.37 14.51
N GLU A 203 37.01 29.55 13.51
CA GLU A 203 37.70 30.80 13.25
C GLU A 203 36.69 31.94 13.03
N PHE A 204 35.73 31.76 12.13
CA PHE A 204 34.64 32.72 11.90
C PHE A 204 33.87 33.05 13.19
N LEU A 205 33.48 32.04 13.97
CA LEU A 205 32.73 32.25 15.21
C LEU A 205 33.56 33.06 16.24
N SER A 206 34.87 32.82 16.31
CA SER A 206 35.77 33.57 17.20
C SER A 206 35.93 35.03 16.78
N GLU A 207 35.99 35.32 15.47
CA GLU A 207 35.99 36.69 14.94
C GLU A 207 34.65 37.39 15.19
N PHE A 208 33.56 36.64 15.05
CA PHE A 208 32.19 37.11 15.25
C PHE A 208 31.87 37.41 16.72
N GLU A 209 32.74 37.04 17.68
CA GLU A 209 32.57 37.43 19.07
C GLU A 209 32.77 38.94 19.32
N ASN A 210 33.29 39.71 18.36
CA ASN A 210 33.75 41.09 18.54
C ASN A 210 33.01 42.27 17.82
N PRO A 211 31.77 42.17 17.29
CA PRO A 211 31.06 43.33 16.73
C PRO A 211 29.99 43.92 17.67
N GLY A 212 29.64 45.21 17.45
CA GLY A 212 28.60 45.96 18.17
C GLY A 212 27.15 45.54 17.86
N MET A 213 26.85 44.24 17.86
CA MET A 213 25.54 43.64 17.59
C MET A 213 24.78 43.31 18.90
N PRO A 214 23.43 43.36 18.93
CA PRO A 214 22.65 42.91 20.09
C PRO A 214 22.99 41.48 20.51
N GLY A 215 23.17 41.26 21.82
CA GLY A 215 23.62 39.97 22.36
C GLY A 215 22.67 38.80 22.06
N ASN A 216 21.36 39.02 22.03
CA ASN A 216 20.38 37.98 21.71
C ASN A 216 20.44 37.57 20.24
N LEU A 217 20.50 38.53 19.30
CA LEU A 217 20.65 38.24 17.87
C LEU A 217 21.94 37.45 17.58
N LYS A 218 23.04 37.90 18.19
CA LYS A 218 24.33 37.19 18.11
C LYS A 218 24.24 35.77 18.67
N GLY A 219 23.60 35.60 19.83
CA GLY A 219 23.43 34.29 20.47
C GLY A 219 22.62 33.32 19.60
N ALA A 220 21.48 33.78 19.06
CA ALA A 220 20.65 33.00 18.16
C ALA A 220 21.42 32.59 16.89
N PHE A 221 22.17 33.51 16.30
CA PHE A 221 22.95 33.23 15.10
C PHE A 221 24.08 32.23 15.33
N ILE A 222 24.82 32.35 16.44
CA ILE A 222 25.87 31.39 16.81
C ILE A 222 25.29 29.99 16.97
N VAL A 223 24.10 29.85 17.59
CA VAL A 223 23.42 28.56 17.72
C VAL A 223 23.11 27.95 16.35
N LEU A 224 22.57 28.73 15.41
CA LEU A 224 22.27 28.27 14.04
C LEU A 224 23.52 27.78 13.31
N VAL A 225 24.59 28.58 13.32
CA VAL A 225 25.84 28.24 12.62
C VAL A 225 26.44 26.95 13.18
N ARG A 226 26.45 26.80 14.51
CA ARG A 226 26.99 25.60 15.16
C ARG A 226 26.13 24.36 14.88
N ALA A 227 24.81 24.49 14.96
CA ALA A 227 23.89 23.40 14.64
C ALA A 227 24.04 22.93 13.18
N THR A 228 24.10 23.88 12.24
CA THR A 228 24.30 23.62 10.81
C THR A 228 25.65 22.96 10.54
N ALA A 229 26.72 23.40 11.21
CA ALA A 229 28.04 22.79 11.07
C ALA A 229 28.07 21.33 11.53
N ILE A 230 27.50 21.05 12.71
CA ILE A 230 27.42 19.70 13.25
C ILE A 230 26.57 18.82 12.32
N ALA A 231 25.42 19.32 11.85
CA ALA A 231 24.58 18.60 10.92
C ALA A 231 25.33 18.25 9.62
N SER A 232 26.05 19.22 9.03
CA SER A 232 26.83 19.01 7.81
C SER A 232 27.87 17.91 7.96
N VAL A 233 28.66 17.93 9.05
CA VAL A 233 29.69 16.90 9.34
C VAL A 233 29.07 15.53 9.56
N ARG A 234 27.88 15.46 10.16
CA ARG A 234 27.17 14.21 10.40
C ARG A 234 26.61 13.62 9.12
N ILE A 235 26.12 14.44 8.20
CA ILE A 235 25.66 14.00 6.88
C ILE A 235 26.84 13.45 6.06
N ASP A 236 28.02 14.07 6.11
CA ASP A 236 29.21 13.52 5.43
C ASP A 236 29.58 12.12 5.94
N LYS A 237 29.51 11.91 7.25
CA LYS A 237 29.72 10.60 7.88
C LYS A 237 28.63 9.61 7.49
N ALA A 238 27.37 10.05 7.42
CA ALA A 238 26.25 9.21 7.01
C ALA A 238 26.46 8.63 5.60
N PHE A 239 26.94 9.44 4.66
CA PHE A 239 27.16 9.01 3.29
C PHE A 239 28.53 8.35 3.04
N ALA A 240 29.35 8.12 4.07
CA ALA A 240 30.73 7.62 3.91
C ALA A 240 30.81 6.22 3.25
N GLY A 241 29.73 5.43 3.33
CA GLY A 241 29.62 4.12 2.67
C GLY A 241 29.38 4.17 1.16
N LEU A 242 29.08 5.34 0.60
CA LEU A 242 28.84 5.55 -0.83
C LEU A 242 30.08 6.12 -1.53
N SER A 243 30.46 5.52 -2.66
CA SER A 243 31.46 6.10 -3.57
C SER A 243 30.93 7.37 -4.25
N ASP A 244 31.83 8.20 -4.80
CA ASP A 244 31.44 9.44 -5.48
C ASP A 244 30.46 9.21 -6.65
N GLU A 245 30.68 8.14 -7.42
CA GLU A 245 29.79 7.77 -8.54
C GLU A 245 28.42 7.29 -8.04
N GLU A 246 28.39 6.56 -6.93
CA GLU A 246 27.14 6.14 -6.29
C GLU A 246 26.37 7.33 -5.70
N ARG A 247 27.06 8.29 -5.08
CA ARG A 247 26.45 9.56 -4.62
C ARG A 247 25.86 10.34 -5.78
N LYS A 248 26.57 10.42 -6.90
CA LYS A 248 26.09 11.06 -8.14
C LYS A 248 24.91 10.33 -8.77
N THR A 249 24.92 8.99 -8.75
CA THR A 249 23.81 8.18 -9.23
C THR A 249 22.57 8.41 -8.37
N LEU A 250 22.73 8.42 -7.05
CA LEU A 250 21.65 8.69 -6.11
C LEU A 250 21.04 10.09 -6.34
N SER A 251 21.88 11.13 -6.46
CA SER A 251 21.40 12.50 -6.72
C SER A 251 20.75 12.69 -8.09
N LEU A 252 21.01 11.80 -9.06
CA LEU A 252 20.34 11.80 -10.36
C LEU A 252 19.00 11.06 -10.33
N LEU A 253 18.96 9.90 -9.66
CA LEU A 253 17.79 9.04 -9.64
C LEU A 253 16.70 9.55 -8.69
N MET A 254 17.10 10.19 -7.59
CA MET A 254 16.17 10.58 -6.54
C MET A 254 15.11 11.63 -6.96
N PRO A 255 15.36 12.64 -7.83
CA PRO A 255 14.33 13.61 -8.19
C PRO A 255 13.47 13.10 -9.37
N GLN A 256 13.93 12.02 -10.01
CA GLN A 256 13.39 11.37 -11.20
C GLN A 256 12.66 10.07 -10.85
N TYR A 257 12.44 9.82 -9.55
CA TYR A 257 11.80 8.60 -9.09
C TYR A 257 10.44 8.40 -9.75
N PHE A 258 9.63 9.46 -9.88
CA PHE A 258 8.35 9.41 -10.59
C PHE A 258 8.39 9.99 -12.01
N LEU A 259 9.29 10.94 -12.26
CA LEU A 259 9.29 11.75 -13.48
C LEU A 259 10.67 11.71 -14.19
N PRO A 260 11.12 10.54 -14.68
CA PRO A 260 12.38 10.44 -15.41
C PRO A 260 12.40 11.31 -16.68
N ILE A 261 13.56 11.91 -16.96
CA ILE A 261 13.79 12.71 -18.17
C ILE A 261 14.11 11.76 -19.33
N ARG A 262 13.32 11.81 -20.41
CA ARG A 262 13.48 10.99 -21.61
C ARG A 262 13.47 11.84 -22.86
N ASN A 263 14.50 11.70 -23.69
CA ASN A 263 14.66 12.50 -24.91
C ASN A 263 14.56 14.02 -24.64
N GLY A 264 14.98 14.48 -23.46
CA GLY A 264 14.89 15.87 -23.03
C GLY A 264 13.58 16.27 -22.34
N GLU A 265 12.57 15.38 -22.29
CA GLU A 265 11.24 15.68 -21.74
C GLU A 265 10.94 14.87 -20.47
N PRO A 266 10.34 15.47 -19.43
CA PRO A 266 9.90 14.74 -18.25
C PRO A 266 8.70 13.83 -18.60
N THR A 267 8.81 12.55 -18.25
CA THR A 267 7.74 11.57 -18.51
C THR A 267 7.42 10.80 -17.25
N PHE A 268 6.13 10.60 -16.94
CA PHE A 268 5.75 9.75 -15.81
C PHE A 268 6.21 8.32 -16.03
N ARG A 269 6.71 7.71 -14.95
CA ARG A 269 7.13 6.32 -14.95
C ARG A 269 5.94 5.40 -15.26
N CYS A 270 6.11 4.53 -16.26
CA CYS A 270 5.12 3.53 -16.68
C CYS A 270 5.33 2.17 -15.98
N TYR A 271 6.24 2.12 -14.99
CA TYR A 271 6.64 0.95 -14.22
C TYR A 271 7.09 -0.23 -15.11
N THR A 272 7.81 0.03 -16.20
CA THR A 272 8.40 -1.05 -17.04
C THR A 272 9.58 -1.73 -16.33
N VAL A 273 10.00 -2.92 -16.78
CA VAL A 273 11.13 -3.66 -16.17
C VAL A 273 12.39 -2.80 -16.03
N SER A 274 12.75 -2.05 -17.08
CA SER A 274 13.94 -1.17 -17.06
C SER A 274 13.78 -0.03 -16.07
N GLU A 275 12.58 0.56 -16.00
CA GLU A 275 12.27 1.64 -15.07
C GLU A 275 12.28 1.18 -13.61
N MET A 276 11.85 -0.06 -13.34
CA MET A 276 11.89 -0.61 -11.99
C MET A 276 13.32 -0.75 -11.46
N LYS A 277 14.31 -1.00 -12.33
CA LYS A 277 15.71 -1.12 -11.91
C LYS A 277 16.25 0.15 -11.29
N GLU A 278 15.87 1.32 -11.80
CA GLU A 278 16.26 2.61 -11.23
C GLU A 278 15.69 2.81 -9.83
N CYS A 279 14.42 2.42 -9.60
CA CYS A 279 13.79 2.51 -8.29
C CYS A 279 14.41 1.53 -7.28
N VAL A 280 14.78 0.34 -7.74
CA VAL A 280 15.51 -0.65 -6.92
C VAL A 280 16.95 -0.18 -6.65
N GLU A 281 17.59 0.49 -7.60
CA GLU A 281 18.93 1.04 -7.44
C GLU A 281 18.97 2.13 -6.38
N VAL A 282 17.98 3.03 -6.39
CA VAL A 282 17.73 3.99 -5.32
C VAL A 282 17.72 3.31 -3.95
N TRP A 283 16.95 2.22 -3.83
CA TRP A 283 16.83 1.49 -2.58
C TRP A 283 18.18 0.85 -2.18
N ARG A 284 18.91 0.28 -3.15
CA ARG A 284 20.24 -0.30 -2.95
C ARG A 284 21.23 0.75 -2.42
N LEU A 285 21.21 1.95 -2.98
CA LEU A 285 22.09 3.05 -2.57
C LEU A 285 21.72 3.60 -1.19
N ALA A 286 20.43 3.76 -0.90
CA ALA A 286 19.95 4.20 0.41
C ALA A 286 20.46 3.30 1.55
N ARG A 287 20.63 1.99 1.30
CA ARG A 287 21.16 1.01 2.27
C ARG A 287 22.59 1.22 2.73
N LYS A 288 23.37 1.96 1.95
CA LYS A 288 24.77 2.27 2.28
C LYS A 288 24.94 3.54 3.12
N ILE A 289 23.84 4.22 3.44
CA ILE A 289 23.85 5.47 4.21
C ILE A 289 23.65 5.16 5.68
N ASP A 290 24.54 5.60 6.56
CA ASP A 290 24.35 5.50 8.02
C ASP A 290 23.34 6.55 8.51
N PHE A 291 22.08 6.13 8.60
CA PHE A 291 20.99 6.98 9.05
C PHE A 291 21.06 7.38 10.53
N SER A 292 21.87 6.72 11.36
CA SER A 292 22.02 7.17 12.76
C SER A 292 22.69 8.54 12.84
N HIS A 293 23.71 8.75 12.01
CA HIS A 293 24.33 10.06 11.83
C HIS A 293 23.39 11.05 11.15
N PHE A 294 22.59 10.57 10.19
CA PHE A 294 21.71 11.42 9.42
C PHE A 294 20.51 11.95 10.25
N ILE A 295 19.87 11.09 11.03
CA ILE A 295 18.80 11.44 11.98
C ILE A 295 19.32 12.42 13.03
N PHE A 296 20.51 12.17 13.58
CA PHE A 296 21.13 13.09 14.53
C PHE A 296 21.39 14.47 13.91
N ALA A 297 21.77 14.54 12.64
CA ALA A 297 21.95 15.80 11.93
C ALA A 297 20.64 16.61 11.87
N ALA A 298 19.53 15.96 11.53
CA ALA A 298 18.21 16.58 11.49
C ALA A 298 17.75 17.05 12.87
N GLN A 299 17.91 16.21 13.90
CA GLN A 299 17.58 16.54 15.29
C GLN A 299 18.37 17.75 15.80
N VAL A 300 19.68 17.79 15.54
CA VAL A 300 20.54 18.91 15.96
C VAL A 300 20.15 20.20 15.26
N LEU A 301 19.89 20.16 13.95
CA LEU A 301 19.52 21.36 13.20
C LEU A 301 18.16 21.91 13.66
N ALA A 302 17.16 21.04 13.81
CA ALA A 302 15.83 21.43 14.29
C ALA A 302 15.87 22.00 15.72
N ALA A 303 16.56 21.32 16.65
CA ALA A 303 16.71 21.82 18.02
C ALA A 303 17.53 23.13 18.10
N GLY A 304 18.50 23.31 17.21
CA GLY A 304 19.24 24.55 17.06
C GLY A 304 18.37 25.70 16.57
N ALA A 305 17.54 25.46 15.55
CA ALA A 305 16.58 26.43 15.05
C ALA A 305 15.56 26.84 16.12
N ASP A 306 14.97 25.88 16.85
CA ASP A 306 14.05 26.18 17.96
C ASP A 306 14.69 27.02 19.07
N GLU A 307 15.92 26.70 19.47
CA GLU A 307 16.64 27.49 20.47
C GLU A 307 16.91 28.92 19.97
N SER A 308 17.24 29.07 18.69
CA SER A 308 17.41 30.38 18.06
C SER A 308 16.10 31.17 18.02
N LEU A 309 15.00 30.56 17.61
CA LEU A 309 13.65 31.16 17.65
C LEU A 309 13.28 31.59 19.07
N ARG A 310 13.54 30.75 20.08
CA ARG A 310 13.29 31.07 21.49
C ARG A 310 14.10 32.27 21.99
N ILE A 311 15.31 32.47 21.47
CA ILE A 311 16.16 33.62 21.79
C ILE A 311 15.64 34.87 21.06
N LEU A 312 15.28 34.76 19.78
CA LEU A 312 14.81 35.86 18.93
C LEU A 312 13.45 36.41 19.41
N LYS A 313 12.49 35.55 19.79
CA LYS A 313 11.19 35.96 20.36
C LYS A 313 11.34 36.80 21.66
N LYS A 314 12.53 36.84 22.27
CA LYS A 314 12.85 37.64 23.48
C LYS A 314 13.79 38.82 23.19
N ALA A 315 14.17 39.05 21.95
CA ALA A 315 15.14 40.07 21.56
C ALA A 315 14.47 41.39 21.21
N ASP A 316 15.00 42.50 21.74
CA ASP A 316 14.72 43.84 21.21
C ASP A 316 15.70 44.11 20.06
N ILE A 317 15.27 43.84 18.83
CA ILE A 317 16.11 43.98 17.64
C ILE A 317 15.93 45.39 17.07
N ASN A 318 16.77 46.32 17.52
CA ASN A 318 16.82 47.68 17.02
C ASN A 318 18.19 47.97 16.37
N ILE A 319 18.29 47.65 15.07
CA ILE A 319 19.52 47.80 14.27
C ILE A 319 19.30 48.84 13.17
N SER A 320 20.31 49.71 12.95
CA SER A 320 20.27 50.76 11.92
C SER A 320 20.54 50.19 10.52
N PRO A 321 19.71 50.50 9.50
CA PRO A 321 19.80 49.91 8.15
C PRO A 321 20.90 50.56 7.30
N LYS A 322 22.17 50.24 7.56
CA LYS A 322 23.32 50.87 6.87
C LYS A 322 23.91 50.05 5.72
N ALA A 323 23.68 48.74 5.67
CA ALA A 323 24.18 47.82 4.64
C ALA A 323 23.17 46.69 4.37
N GLN A 324 23.19 46.12 3.15
CA GLN A 324 22.30 45.02 2.75
C GLN A 324 22.46 43.79 3.66
N PHE A 325 23.69 43.37 3.91
CA PHE A 325 24.00 42.26 4.82
C PHE A 325 24.78 42.76 6.03
N ILE A 326 24.39 42.30 7.22
CA ILE A 326 25.17 42.52 8.44
C ILE A 326 26.36 41.54 8.48
N VAL A 327 26.14 40.31 8.00
CA VAL A 327 27.16 39.27 7.84
C VAL A 327 27.00 38.64 6.46
N ASP A 328 28.12 38.46 5.76
CA ASP A 328 28.20 37.65 4.55
C ASP A 328 29.57 36.97 4.52
N ARG A 329 29.60 35.67 4.78
CA ARG A 329 30.84 34.88 4.87
C ARG A 329 30.69 33.55 4.15
N LYS A 330 31.73 33.15 3.44
CA LYS A 330 31.83 31.81 2.86
C LYS A 330 32.68 30.94 3.77
N THR A 331 32.18 29.76 4.10
CA THR A 331 32.86 28.74 4.92
C THR A 331 32.79 27.38 4.23
N SER A 332 33.41 26.37 4.84
CA SER A 332 33.41 24.97 4.42
C SER A 332 32.01 24.34 4.41
N ILE A 333 31.10 24.83 5.25
CA ILE A 333 29.71 24.34 5.31
C ILE A 333 28.78 25.07 4.33
N GLY A 334 29.25 26.17 3.72
CA GLY A 334 28.49 27.01 2.80
C GLY A 334 28.56 28.49 3.13
N ARG A 335 27.76 29.30 2.44
CA ARG A 335 27.62 30.74 2.70
C ARG A 335 26.74 30.96 3.94
N ILE A 336 27.16 31.86 4.81
CA ILE A 336 26.52 32.22 6.08
C ILE A 336 26.20 33.71 6.04
N VAL A 337 24.92 34.05 6.24
CA VAL A 337 24.39 35.40 6.03
C VAL A 337 23.50 35.85 7.19
N ILE A 338 23.60 37.14 7.54
CA ILE A 338 22.59 37.86 8.32
C ILE A 338 22.05 39.01 7.46
N GLY A 339 20.76 38.95 7.14
CA GLY A 339 20.00 40.01 6.47
C GLY A 339 19.85 41.25 7.34
N ASN A 340 19.43 42.36 6.75
CA ASN A 340 19.12 43.58 7.50
C ASN A 340 17.61 43.82 7.51
N ARG A 341 17.13 45.03 7.84
CA ARG A 341 15.70 45.39 7.86
C ARG A 341 15.17 45.95 6.54
N GLY A 342 15.79 45.65 5.42
CA GLY A 342 15.45 46.28 4.15
C GLY A 342 15.54 45.30 3.00
N ASP A 343 14.66 45.51 2.03
CA ASP A 343 14.43 44.62 0.90
C ASP A 343 15.74 44.19 0.22
N THR A 344 15.91 42.88 0.12
CA THR A 344 17.13 42.16 -0.21
C THR A 344 16.81 41.04 -1.18
N GLU A 345 17.58 40.94 -2.27
CA GLU A 345 17.51 39.78 -3.16
C GLU A 345 18.59 38.74 -2.80
N TYR A 346 18.18 37.57 -2.32
CA TYR A 346 19.05 36.44 -2.01
C TYR A 346 19.28 35.55 -3.24
N LYS A 347 20.39 35.75 -3.95
CA LYS A 347 20.69 35.07 -5.22
C LYS A 347 21.66 33.89 -5.14
N LYS A 348 22.39 33.74 -4.04
CA LYS A 348 23.40 32.69 -3.88
C LYS A 348 23.00 31.75 -2.76
N ASP A 349 23.20 30.46 -2.97
CA ASP A 349 22.84 29.46 -1.97
C ASP A 349 23.59 29.68 -0.65
N CYS A 350 22.85 29.49 0.44
CA CYS A 350 23.32 29.71 1.80
C CYS A 350 23.07 28.47 2.66
N ALA A 351 24.03 28.15 3.52
CA ALA A 351 23.86 27.15 4.57
C ALA A 351 23.15 27.75 5.79
N VAL A 352 23.38 29.03 6.07
CA VAL A 352 22.70 29.73 7.16
C VAL A 352 22.27 31.10 6.67
N THR A 353 20.99 31.40 6.81
CA THR A 353 20.43 32.74 6.66
C THR A 353 19.63 33.07 7.91
N LEU A 354 19.91 34.22 8.49
CA LEU A 354 19.04 34.84 9.49
C LEU A 354 18.64 36.20 8.94
N ASP A 355 17.42 36.31 8.44
CA ASP A 355 16.87 37.58 8.01
C ASP A 355 16.19 38.29 9.18
N ILE A 356 16.32 39.61 9.20
CA ILE A 356 15.76 40.45 10.27
C ILE A 356 14.50 41.16 9.79
N GLY A 357 14.37 41.35 8.48
CA GLY A 357 13.12 41.65 7.82
C GLY A 357 13.25 42.59 6.62
N GLY A 358 12.12 42.91 6.02
CA GLY A 358 12.08 43.57 4.71
C GLY A 358 11.05 42.87 3.85
N ASN A 359 10.79 43.35 2.64
CA ASN A 359 10.03 42.57 1.67
C ASN A 359 11.04 41.97 0.69
N ASP A 360 11.64 40.89 1.11
CA ASP A 360 12.78 40.23 0.53
C ASP A 360 12.38 39.25 -0.58
N ARG A 361 13.37 38.90 -1.39
CA ARG A 361 13.18 37.99 -2.51
C ARG A 361 14.27 36.93 -2.54
N TYR A 362 13.87 35.70 -2.27
CA TYR A 362 14.73 34.54 -2.26
C TYR A 362 14.70 33.84 -3.62
N LEU A 363 15.83 33.91 -4.33
CA LEU A 363 16.05 33.26 -5.63
C LEU A 363 17.05 32.10 -5.54
N ASN A 364 17.38 31.69 -4.32
CA ASN A 364 18.35 30.66 -3.99
C ASN A 364 17.66 29.42 -3.36
N ASN A 365 18.45 28.54 -2.76
CA ASN A 365 17.98 27.37 -2.03
C ASN A 365 17.05 27.68 -0.84
N ALA A 366 17.24 28.84 -0.20
CA ALA A 366 16.58 29.32 1.01
C ALA A 366 16.15 28.20 1.97
N GLY A 367 17.14 27.70 2.71
CA GLY A 367 16.93 26.64 3.69
C GLY A 367 16.88 25.24 3.09
N GLY A 368 16.81 25.07 1.76
CA GLY A 368 16.97 23.78 1.11
C GLY A 368 18.42 23.30 1.03
N SER A 369 18.69 22.02 1.28
CA SER A 369 20.03 21.45 1.05
C SER A 369 20.36 21.41 -0.45
N VAL A 370 21.64 21.48 -0.81
CA VAL A 370 22.11 21.42 -2.20
C VAL A 370 23.06 20.24 -2.37
N PRO A 371 22.64 19.15 -3.05
CA PRO A 371 23.45 17.94 -3.19
C PRO A 371 24.85 18.21 -3.71
N GLY A 372 25.86 17.77 -2.96
CA GLY A 372 27.27 17.92 -3.33
C GLY A 372 27.88 19.30 -3.03
N SER A 373 27.13 20.25 -2.45
CA SER A 373 27.67 21.55 -2.05
C SER A 373 27.26 22.02 -0.65
N ILE A 374 25.98 21.87 -0.26
CA ILE A 374 25.44 22.29 1.04
C ILE A 374 24.65 21.11 1.62
N ASN A 375 25.22 20.43 2.62
CA ASN A 375 24.58 19.27 3.24
C ASN A 375 23.43 19.66 4.18
N ALA A 376 23.57 20.77 4.89
CA ALA A 376 22.59 21.28 5.85
C ALA A 376 22.35 22.76 5.58
N ALA A 377 21.08 23.17 5.53
CA ALA A 377 20.69 24.55 5.30
C ALA A 377 19.56 24.97 6.24
N VAL A 378 19.63 26.21 6.73
CA VAL A 378 18.58 26.83 7.55
C VAL A 378 18.36 28.28 7.17
N VAL A 379 17.10 28.69 7.08
CA VAL A 379 16.66 30.07 7.04
C VAL A 379 15.74 30.31 8.24
N ILE A 380 15.98 31.40 8.97
CA ILE A 380 14.98 32.01 9.83
C ILE A 380 14.74 33.41 9.28
N ASP A 381 13.54 33.66 8.80
CA ASP A 381 13.03 35.00 8.53
C ASP A 381 12.24 35.49 9.74
N ILE A 382 12.29 36.80 10.02
CA ILE A 382 11.64 37.37 11.20
C ILE A 382 10.38 38.15 10.83
N SER A 383 10.38 38.86 9.70
CA SER A 383 9.23 39.67 9.33
C SER A 383 9.37 40.22 7.92
N GLY A 384 8.30 40.17 7.14
CA GLY A 384 8.33 40.71 5.79
C GLY A 384 7.11 40.29 5.01
N ASN A 385 6.92 40.79 3.81
CA ASN A 385 6.02 40.16 2.84
C ASN A 385 6.91 39.65 1.71
N ASP A 386 7.39 38.42 1.87
CA ASP A 386 8.52 37.85 1.20
C ASP A 386 8.14 37.01 -0.02
N ARG A 387 9.09 36.92 -0.95
CA ARG A 387 8.93 36.15 -2.17
C ARG A 387 10.00 35.08 -2.26
N TYR A 388 9.58 33.87 -1.94
CA TYR A 388 10.38 32.65 -1.98
C TYR A 388 10.27 31.97 -3.35
N GLU A 389 11.04 32.43 -4.33
CA GLU A 389 10.97 32.04 -5.75
C GLU A 389 12.17 31.18 -6.20
N GLY A 390 12.30 30.00 -5.60
CA GLY A 390 13.39 29.06 -5.89
C GLY A 390 13.10 28.06 -7.02
N GLY A 391 14.11 27.27 -7.37
CA GLY A 391 14.03 26.21 -8.38
C GLY A 391 13.44 24.90 -7.83
N ASP A 392 14.12 23.78 -8.11
CA ASP A 392 13.84 22.50 -7.45
C ASP A 392 14.51 22.45 -6.07
N ALA A 393 14.00 21.62 -5.15
CA ALA A 393 14.64 21.34 -3.86
C ALA A 393 14.90 22.59 -2.98
N CYS A 394 14.01 23.57 -3.03
CA CYS A 394 14.13 24.82 -2.27
C CYS A 394 13.06 24.98 -1.17
N GLN A 395 13.28 26.02 -0.37
CA GLN A 395 12.46 26.49 0.73
C GLN A 395 12.34 25.47 1.86
N GLY A 396 13.48 25.07 2.41
CA GLY A 396 13.54 24.07 3.48
C GLY A 396 13.53 22.60 3.04
N ALA A 397 13.72 22.26 1.75
CA ALA A 397 13.69 20.87 1.31
C ALA A 397 14.97 20.06 1.62
N GLY A 398 14.79 18.80 2.05
CA GLY A 398 15.84 17.84 2.40
C GLY A 398 16.04 16.75 1.36
N TYR A 399 16.58 17.12 0.19
CA TYR A 399 16.84 16.20 -0.93
C TYR A 399 18.24 15.55 -0.82
N CYS A 400 18.36 14.60 0.12
CA CYS A 400 19.60 13.94 0.58
C CYS A 400 20.49 14.77 1.53
N GLY A 401 19.97 15.87 2.07
CA GLY A 401 20.54 16.62 3.19
C GLY A 401 19.48 16.94 4.25
N VAL A 402 19.72 17.97 5.06
CA VAL A 402 18.72 18.52 5.99
C VAL A 402 18.44 19.97 5.60
N GLY A 403 17.17 20.32 5.42
CA GLY A 403 16.74 21.68 5.11
C GLY A 403 15.67 22.16 6.09
N ILE A 404 15.77 23.43 6.49
CA ILE A 404 14.79 24.13 7.33
C ILE A 404 14.54 25.53 6.79
N LEU A 405 13.29 25.90 6.61
CA LEU A 405 12.82 27.28 6.50
C LEU A 405 11.84 27.55 7.64
N ALA A 406 12.06 28.63 8.36
CA ALA A 406 11.12 29.15 9.34
C ALA A 406 10.84 30.62 9.02
N ASP A 407 9.65 30.91 8.52
CA ASP A 407 9.09 32.25 8.45
C ASP A 407 8.28 32.52 9.73
N LEU A 408 8.27 33.76 10.20
CA LEU A 408 7.63 34.15 11.46
C LEU A 408 6.47 35.13 11.31
N SER A 409 6.39 35.86 10.21
CA SER A 409 5.27 36.77 9.94
C SER A 409 5.37 37.37 8.55
N GLY A 410 4.28 37.35 7.81
CA GLY A 410 4.20 38.03 6.53
C GLY A 410 2.89 37.83 5.81
N ASP A 411 2.77 38.33 4.58
CA ASP A 411 1.86 37.70 3.60
C ASP A 411 2.76 37.31 2.42
N ASP A 412 3.12 36.05 2.35
CA ASP A 412 4.27 35.54 1.62
C ASP A 412 3.88 34.69 0.41
N VAL A 413 4.84 34.61 -0.52
CA VAL A 413 4.69 33.83 -1.75
C VAL A 413 5.78 32.78 -1.83
N TYR A 414 5.39 31.52 -1.64
CA TYR A 414 6.22 30.36 -1.83
C TYR A 414 6.00 29.77 -3.22
N LYS A 415 7.03 29.84 -4.07
CA LYS A 415 6.97 29.34 -5.44
C LYS A 415 8.19 28.50 -5.78
N ALA A 416 7.94 27.25 -6.15
CA ALA A 416 8.98 26.30 -6.52
C ALA A 416 8.59 25.44 -7.73
N ASN A 417 9.58 24.72 -8.27
CA ASN A 417 9.34 23.76 -9.35
C ASN A 417 8.94 22.39 -8.78
N ASN A 418 9.90 21.57 -8.37
CA ASN A 418 9.66 20.23 -7.83
C ASN A 418 10.41 20.02 -6.50
N HIS A 419 9.92 19.10 -5.68
CA HIS A 419 10.60 18.57 -4.50
C HIS A 419 10.96 19.66 -3.46
N ALA A 420 10.05 20.58 -3.19
CA ALA A 420 10.28 21.81 -2.41
C ALA A 420 9.23 22.04 -1.31
N GLN A 421 9.31 23.15 -0.57
CA GLN A 421 8.35 23.53 0.48
C GLN A 421 8.24 22.44 1.56
N GLY A 422 9.35 22.20 2.24
CA GLY A 422 9.44 21.16 3.27
C GLY A 422 9.43 19.72 2.74
N ALA A 423 9.90 19.47 1.52
CA ALA A 423 9.96 18.11 0.96
C ALA A 423 11.16 17.29 1.47
N GLY A 424 10.97 16.01 1.79
CA GLY A 424 11.99 15.07 2.25
C GLY A 424 12.24 13.91 1.29
N LEU A 425 13.30 14.01 0.48
CA LEU A 425 13.69 12.95 -0.46
C LEU A 425 15.00 12.34 0.03
N LEU A 426 14.92 11.18 0.69
CA LEU A 426 15.96 10.51 1.47
C LEU A 426 16.51 11.33 2.65
N GLY A 427 16.42 12.66 2.61
CA GLY A 427 16.75 13.59 3.67
C GLY A 427 15.52 14.16 4.38
N PHE A 428 15.75 15.23 5.12
CA PHE A 428 14.77 15.80 6.05
C PHE A 428 14.50 17.25 5.68
N GLY A 429 13.28 17.54 5.24
CA GLY A 429 12.84 18.89 4.88
C GLY A 429 11.75 19.38 5.79
N LEU A 430 11.89 20.60 6.30
CA LEU A 430 10.91 21.26 7.16
C LEU A 430 10.69 22.69 6.66
N LEU A 431 9.43 23.06 6.47
CA LEU A 431 8.99 24.44 6.30
C LEU A 431 8.01 24.75 7.44
N MET A 432 8.25 25.85 8.13
CA MET A 432 7.33 26.41 9.11
C MET A 432 7.01 27.84 8.71
N ASP A 433 5.74 28.15 8.58
CA ASP A 433 5.21 29.51 8.59
C ASP A 433 4.48 29.71 9.93
N GLU A 434 4.52 30.91 10.51
CA GLU A 434 3.82 31.18 11.77
C GLU A 434 2.64 32.13 11.68
N ALA A 435 2.55 32.97 10.65
CA ALA A 435 1.45 33.92 10.51
C ALA A 435 1.45 34.59 9.15
N GLY A 436 0.32 34.56 8.46
CA GLY A 436 0.16 35.33 7.24
C GLY A 436 -1.13 35.07 6.48
N ASN A 437 -1.20 35.49 5.22
CA ASN A 437 -2.10 34.88 4.25
C ASN A 437 -1.23 34.53 3.05
N ASP A 438 -0.91 33.25 2.94
CA ASP A 438 0.24 32.78 2.20
C ASP A 438 -0.16 31.99 0.96
N SER A 439 0.71 32.01 -0.04
CA SER A 439 0.49 31.30 -1.29
C SER A 439 1.61 30.30 -1.55
N TYR A 440 1.29 29.01 -1.47
CA TYR A 440 2.19 27.90 -1.78
C TYR A 440 1.91 27.32 -3.16
N SER A 441 2.89 27.38 -4.07
CA SER A 441 2.70 26.87 -5.44
C SER A 441 3.87 26.11 -6.04
N GLY A 442 3.56 25.08 -6.83
CA GLY A 442 4.51 24.44 -7.73
C GLY A 442 3.99 23.19 -8.44
N ASN A 443 4.90 22.29 -8.86
CA ASN A 443 4.57 21.15 -9.72
C ASN A 443 4.46 19.80 -8.99
N LEU A 444 5.58 19.20 -8.61
CA LEU A 444 5.65 17.81 -8.16
C LEU A 444 6.41 17.71 -6.83
N GLY A 445 5.86 17.00 -5.86
CA GLY A 445 6.55 16.73 -4.59
C GLY A 445 6.69 17.96 -3.72
N LEU A 446 5.57 18.58 -3.31
CA LEU A 446 5.58 19.86 -2.59
C LEU A 446 4.82 19.79 -1.27
N GLN A 447 4.96 20.81 -0.43
CA GLN A 447 4.10 21.05 0.73
C GLN A 447 4.09 19.84 1.67
N GLY A 448 5.25 19.57 2.27
CA GLY A 448 5.43 18.42 3.17
C GLY A 448 5.48 17.07 2.46
N TYR A 449 5.98 16.99 1.22
CA TYR A 449 6.11 15.73 0.46
C TYR A 449 7.27 14.84 0.94
N ALA A 450 7.13 13.51 0.90
CA ALA A 450 8.22 12.62 1.27
C ALA A 450 8.44 11.37 0.39
N LEU A 451 9.71 10.97 0.26
CA LEU A 451 10.18 9.73 -0.39
C LEU A 451 11.45 9.28 0.34
N TYR A 452 11.47 8.10 0.98
CA TYR A 452 12.52 7.59 1.88
C TYR A 452 12.88 8.45 3.11
N GLY A 453 12.63 9.76 3.09
CA GLY A 453 12.94 10.71 4.17
C GLY A 453 11.69 11.30 4.82
N TYR A 454 11.84 12.43 5.53
CA TYR A 454 10.73 13.14 6.17
C TYR A 454 10.51 14.50 5.53
N GLY A 455 9.27 14.76 5.12
CA GLY A 455 8.84 16.06 4.61
C GLY A 455 7.74 16.63 5.51
N VAL A 456 7.93 17.84 6.00
CA VAL A 456 6.97 18.52 6.86
C VAL A 456 6.76 19.95 6.39
N LEU A 457 5.50 20.33 6.26
CA LEU A 457 5.08 21.72 6.21
C LEU A 457 4.13 21.97 7.39
N ASN A 458 4.34 23.08 8.08
CA ASN A 458 3.48 23.54 9.16
C ASN A 458 3.17 25.02 8.95
N ASP A 459 1.90 25.31 8.69
CA ASP A 459 1.34 26.64 8.72
C ASP A 459 0.52 26.79 10.00
N ARG A 460 0.53 27.98 10.61
CA ARG A 460 -0.03 28.19 11.95
C ARG A 460 -1.18 29.18 12.01
N SER A 461 -1.34 30.03 10.99
CA SER A 461 -2.53 30.88 10.90
C SER A 461 -2.53 31.62 9.58
N GLY A 462 -3.68 31.63 8.92
CA GLY A 462 -3.85 32.48 7.76
C GLY A 462 -5.14 32.29 7.03
N ASN A 463 -5.17 32.65 5.75
CA ASN A 463 -6.16 32.16 4.80
C ASN A 463 -5.37 31.87 3.53
N ASP A 464 -4.98 30.61 3.38
CA ASP A 464 -3.84 30.24 2.58
C ASP A 464 -4.25 29.50 1.30
N GLU A 465 -3.42 29.62 0.27
CA GLU A 465 -3.61 28.92 -1.00
C GLU A 465 -2.52 27.87 -1.23
N TYR A 466 -2.91 26.60 -1.19
CA TYR A 466 -2.05 25.46 -1.49
C TYR A 466 -2.32 24.93 -2.89
N ARG A 467 -1.38 25.15 -3.82
CA ARG A 467 -1.47 24.71 -5.21
C ARG A 467 -0.33 23.81 -5.65
N VAL A 468 -0.67 22.58 -6.04
CA VAL A 468 0.29 21.59 -6.57
C VAL A 468 -0.25 20.95 -7.84
N ALA A 469 0.62 20.50 -8.76
CA ALA A 469 0.12 19.72 -9.89
C ALA A 469 -0.18 18.26 -9.49
N THR A 470 0.70 17.61 -8.73
CA THR A 470 0.49 16.27 -8.16
C THR A 470 1.54 15.96 -7.09
N PHE A 471 1.25 15.03 -6.17
CA PHE A 471 2.15 14.62 -5.08
C PHE A 471 2.55 15.81 -4.21
N GLY A 472 1.73 16.13 -3.23
CA GLY A 472 2.08 17.15 -2.24
C GLY A 472 1.05 17.23 -1.12
N GLN A 473 1.06 18.30 -0.34
CA GLN A 473 0.08 18.53 0.74
C GLN A 473 0.06 17.36 1.73
N GLY A 474 1.23 17.03 2.30
CA GLY A 474 1.38 15.89 3.20
C GLY A 474 1.40 14.52 2.49
N PHE A 475 1.71 14.47 1.19
CA PHE A 475 1.79 13.21 0.45
C PHE A 475 3.10 12.44 0.66
N ALA A 476 3.00 11.15 0.98
CA ALA A 476 4.16 10.26 1.10
C ALA A 476 4.22 9.16 0.05
N SER A 477 5.44 8.92 -0.43
CA SER A 477 5.81 7.80 -1.29
C SER A 477 6.72 6.81 -0.56
N THR A 478 7.25 5.83 -1.27
CA THR A 478 8.14 4.75 -0.85
C THR A 478 8.98 5.08 0.39
N CYS A 479 8.70 4.41 1.52
CA CYS A 479 9.40 4.58 2.81
C CYS A 479 9.48 6.02 3.37
N GLY A 480 8.71 6.97 2.83
CA GLY A 480 8.68 8.37 3.28
C GLY A 480 7.62 8.62 4.35
N VAL A 481 7.83 9.67 5.15
CA VAL A 481 6.82 10.21 6.06
C VAL A 481 6.59 11.68 5.74
N ALA A 482 5.34 12.01 5.44
CA ALA A 482 4.91 13.31 4.96
C ALA A 482 3.87 13.89 5.92
N SER A 483 3.95 15.18 6.20
CA SER A 483 2.93 15.88 6.99
C SER A 483 2.72 17.30 6.47
N LEU A 484 1.46 17.66 6.31
CA LEU A 484 1.00 19.05 6.26
C LEU A 484 0.15 19.28 7.52
N ILE A 485 0.55 20.26 8.32
CA ILE A 485 -0.17 20.68 9.52
C ILE A 485 -0.58 22.12 9.27
N GLU A 486 -1.87 22.38 9.35
CA GLU A 486 -2.49 23.70 9.27
C GLU A 486 -3.21 23.92 10.62
N GLU A 487 -3.02 25.08 11.25
CA GLU A 487 -3.59 25.37 12.59
C GLU A 487 -4.85 26.25 12.53
N GLY A 488 -5.16 26.88 11.39
CA GLY A 488 -6.49 27.38 11.05
C GLY A 488 -6.52 28.54 10.03
N GLY A 489 -7.62 28.65 9.29
CA GLY A 489 -7.83 29.65 8.24
C GLY A 489 -8.93 29.24 7.27
N ASP A 490 -9.55 30.16 6.52
CA ASP A 490 -10.43 29.76 5.41
C ASP A 490 -9.58 29.43 4.16
N ASP A 491 -9.13 28.18 4.05
CA ASP A 491 -8.03 27.79 3.16
C ASP A 491 -8.47 27.16 1.84
N ARG A 492 -7.52 27.08 0.89
CA ARG A 492 -7.76 26.50 -0.43
C ARG A 492 -6.70 25.49 -0.84
N TYR A 493 -7.14 24.24 -0.97
CA TYR A 493 -6.33 23.12 -1.45
C TYR A 493 -6.69 22.79 -2.89
N SER A 494 -5.78 23.03 -3.83
CA SER A 494 -5.99 22.77 -5.26
C SER A 494 -4.90 21.88 -5.86
N ALA A 495 -5.32 20.76 -6.45
CA ALA A 495 -4.41 19.87 -7.17
C ALA A 495 -4.78 19.72 -8.65
N GLY A 496 -3.80 19.78 -9.54
CA GLY A 496 -3.91 19.32 -10.93
C GLY A 496 -3.67 20.37 -12.03
N GLY A 497 -4.17 20.08 -13.23
CA GLY A 497 -4.13 20.98 -14.39
C GLY A 497 -2.85 20.97 -15.23
N LYS A 498 -1.92 20.04 -14.95
CA LYS A 498 -0.63 19.92 -15.67
C LYS A 498 -0.27 18.49 -16.12
N TYR A 499 -0.63 17.46 -15.36
CA TYR A 499 -0.16 16.09 -15.57
C TYR A 499 -1.34 15.10 -15.63
N GLY A 500 -1.59 14.49 -16.80
CA GLY A 500 -2.70 13.55 -16.98
C GLY A 500 -2.40 12.17 -16.37
N PHE A 501 -3.15 11.75 -15.35
CA PHE A 501 -2.97 10.47 -14.65
C PHE A 501 -4.27 9.63 -14.66
N TYR A 502 -4.21 8.38 -15.11
CA TYR A 502 -5.17 7.24 -15.12
C TYR A 502 -6.70 7.42 -15.29
N THR A 503 -7.25 8.62 -15.15
CA THR A 503 -8.66 9.01 -15.35
C THR A 503 -8.70 10.46 -15.83
N ASP A 504 -9.77 10.88 -16.50
CA ASP A 504 -9.91 12.21 -17.17
C ASP A 504 -9.97 13.43 -16.20
N VAL A 505 -9.27 13.38 -15.07
CA VAL A 505 -9.21 14.43 -14.03
C VAL A 505 -7.75 14.52 -13.55
N ASP A 506 -7.08 15.61 -13.91
CA ASP A 506 -5.62 15.81 -13.93
C ASP A 506 -4.91 15.94 -12.57
N SER A 507 -5.40 15.33 -11.47
CA SER A 507 -4.76 15.41 -10.14
C SER A 507 -4.75 14.10 -9.36
N GLY A 508 -3.66 13.87 -8.63
CA GLY A 508 -3.39 12.63 -7.90
C GLY A 508 -2.47 12.81 -6.69
N GLY A 509 -2.78 12.13 -5.58
CA GLY A 509 -1.87 11.96 -4.43
C GLY A 509 -1.61 13.25 -3.65
N VAL A 510 -2.59 13.72 -2.92
CA VAL A 510 -2.51 14.97 -2.13
C VAL A 510 -3.28 14.86 -0.81
N CYS A 511 -3.21 15.87 0.05
CA CYS A 511 -3.99 15.99 1.29
C CYS A 511 -3.87 14.73 2.16
N GLY A 512 -2.65 14.45 2.61
CA GLY A 512 -2.36 13.30 3.48
C GLY A 512 -2.41 11.93 2.79
N ALA A 513 -2.51 11.87 1.46
CA ALA A 513 -2.50 10.61 0.74
C ALA A 513 -1.12 9.93 0.71
N ALA A 514 -1.09 8.62 0.45
CA ALA A 514 0.17 7.89 0.37
C ALA A 514 0.20 6.78 -0.68
N THR A 515 1.38 6.52 -1.23
CA THR A 515 1.59 5.46 -2.22
C THR A 515 2.85 4.65 -2.00
N GLY A 516 2.85 3.41 -2.50
CA GLY A 516 4.03 2.57 -2.64
C GLY A 516 4.40 2.21 -4.07
N MET A 517 5.52 1.52 -4.22
CA MET A 517 6.10 1.21 -5.52
C MET A 517 5.41 0.01 -6.18
N ARG A 518 4.61 0.25 -7.22
CA ARG A 518 3.97 -0.82 -8.02
C ARG A 518 5.00 -1.59 -8.85
N VAL A 519 4.89 -2.92 -8.90
CA VAL A 519 5.76 -3.77 -9.71
C VAL A 519 5.06 -4.27 -10.97
N TYR A 520 5.73 -4.14 -12.12
CA TYR A 520 5.34 -4.74 -13.38
C TYR A 520 6.59 -5.18 -14.19
N PRO A 521 6.62 -6.38 -14.81
CA PRO A 521 5.63 -7.44 -14.80
C PRO A 521 5.72 -8.31 -13.55
N TYR A 522 4.69 -9.15 -13.42
CA TYR A 522 4.32 -9.80 -12.18
C TYR A 522 5.24 -10.96 -11.78
N ASP A 523 5.99 -11.56 -12.69
CA ASP A 523 6.46 -12.92 -12.53
C ASP A 523 7.60 -13.16 -11.53
N LYS A 524 8.41 -12.14 -11.13
CA LYS A 524 9.39 -12.22 -10.02
C LYS A 524 9.72 -10.83 -9.44
N GLY A 525 8.72 -10.13 -8.88
CA GLY A 525 8.83 -8.71 -8.53
C GLY A 525 8.96 -8.39 -7.03
N TYR A 526 9.99 -7.62 -6.66
CA TYR A 526 10.11 -6.99 -5.34
C TYR A 526 9.39 -5.62 -5.37
N THR A 527 8.54 -5.35 -4.38
CA THR A 527 7.94 -4.04 -4.11
C THR A 527 8.60 -3.44 -2.88
N VAL A 528 8.60 -2.12 -2.75
CA VAL A 528 9.02 -1.44 -1.52
C VAL A 528 7.76 -0.91 -0.86
N TYR A 529 7.69 -0.97 0.47
CA TYR A 529 6.61 -0.34 1.22
C TYR A 529 6.45 1.11 0.78
N GLY A 530 5.19 1.55 0.71
CA GLY A 530 4.86 2.95 0.50
C GLY A 530 5.19 3.80 1.72
N GLY A 531 4.64 5.01 1.72
CA GLY A 531 4.85 5.97 2.79
C GLY A 531 3.68 6.08 3.78
N ILE A 532 3.85 7.00 4.71
CA ILE A 532 2.81 7.49 5.61
C ILE A 532 2.56 8.96 5.29
N GLY A 533 1.40 9.26 4.70
CA GLY A 533 0.94 10.61 4.43
C GLY A 533 -0.02 11.07 5.51
N PHE A 534 0.08 12.34 5.91
CA PHE A 534 -0.75 12.92 6.95
C PHE A 534 -1.11 14.38 6.64
N LEU A 535 -2.40 14.70 6.77
CA LEU A 535 -2.93 16.05 6.81
C LEU A 535 -3.63 16.25 8.16
N SER A 536 -3.27 17.32 8.86
CA SER A 536 -3.92 17.82 10.06
C SER A 536 -4.40 19.23 9.75
N GLU A 537 -5.71 19.39 9.57
CA GLU A 537 -6.38 20.68 9.46
C GLU A 537 -7.20 20.86 10.74
N GLN A 538 -7.13 22.05 11.33
CA GLN A 538 -7.57 22.30 12.69
C GLN A 538 -8.78 23.23 12.82
N ALA A 539 -9.06 24.10 11.85
CA ALA A 539 -10.23 24.98 11.84
C ALA A 539 -10.30 25.84 10.56
N GLY A 540 -11.50 26.00 9.98
CA GLY A 540 -11.69 26.93 8.87
C GLY A 540 -12.89 26.59 8.01
N ASN A 541 -13.32 27.45 7.09
CA ASN A 541 -14.25 27.02 6.02
C ASN A 541 -13.47 26.81 4.73
N ASP A 542 -13.05 25.58 4.53
CA ASP A 542 -12.05 25.22 3.54
C ASP A 542 -12.62 24.79 2.21
N PHE A 543 -11.79 24.96 1.18
CA PHE A 543 -12.08 24.49 -0.16
C PHE A 543 -11.05 23.49 -0.66
N TYR A 544 -11.47 22.25 -0.78
CA TYR A 544 -10.67 21.17 -1.33
C TYR A 544 -11.09 20.84 -2.77
N ASN A 545 -10.18 21.01 -3.73
CA ASN A 545 -10.39 20.65 -5.13
C ASN A 545 -9.25 19.77 -5.64
N CYS A 546 -9.44 18.46 -5.43
CA CYS A 546 -8.40 17.45 -5.61
C CYS A 546 -8.96 16.23 -6.36
N GLY A 547 -8.32 15.81 -7.45
CA GLY A 547 -8.82 14.76 -8.33
C GLY A 547 -8.88 13.37 -7.67
N THR A 548 -7.77 12.64 -7.69
CA THR A 548 -7.69 11.24 -7.24
C THR A 548 -6.72 11.07 -6.08
N PHE A 549 -6.92 10.04 -5.24
CA PHE A 549 -6.05 9.78 -4.08
C PHE A 549 -5.81 11.04 -3.23
N ALA A 550 -6.88 11.56 -2.63
CA ALA A 550 -6.87 12.74 -1.78
C ALA A 550 -7.56 12.45 -0.44
N TRP A 551 -7.36 13.34 0.53
CA TRP A 551 -7.96 13.31 1.88
C TRP A 551 -7.74 11.95 2.53
N GLY A 552 -6.48 11.61 2.77
CA GLY A 552 -6.08 10.35 3.38
C GLY A 552 -6.21 9.11 2.48
N GLY A 553 -6.37 9.25 1.16
CA GLY A 553 -6.38 8.13 0.22
C GLY A 553 -5.05 7.35 0.17
N SER A 554 -5.08 6.05 -0.12
CA SER A 554 -3.84 5.26 -0.17
C SER A 554 -3.77 4.22 -1.28
N TYR A 555 -2.53 3.93 -1.73
CA TYR A 555 -2.25 2.95 -2.77
C TYR A 555 -1.02 2.11 -2.44
N LEU A 556 -1.20 0.80 -2.31
CA LEU A 556 -0.13 -0.21 -2.16
C LEU A 556 0.84 -0.01 -1.00
N LEU A 557 0.63 -0.78 0.08
CA LEU A 557 1.52 -0.85 1.24
C LEU A 557 1.84 0.53 1.81
N ALA A 558 0.85 1.42 1.81
CA ALA A 558 0.95 2.79 2.26
C ALA A 558 -0.19 3.10 3.24
N LEU A 559 0.01 4.13 4.06
CA LEU A 559 -1.00 4.66 4.99
C LEU A 559 -1.26 6.13 4.66
N GLY A 560 -2.48 6.42 4.21
CA GLY A 560 -2.96 7.80 4.05
C GLY A 560 -3.85 8.17 5.23
N MET A 561 -3.68 9.38 5.75
CA MET A 561 -4.44 9.92 6.88
C MET A 561 -4.77 11.38 6.63
N ALA A 562 -6.02 11.77 6.87
CA ALA A 562 -6.44 13.16 6.95
C ALA A 562 -7.37 13.33 8.15
N VAL A 563 -7.19 14.41 8.90
CA VAL A 563 -8.06 14.85 9.99
C VAL A 563 -8.38 16.31 9.72
N GLU A 564 -9.65 16.59 9.45
CA GLU A 564 -10.24 17.94 9.48
C GLU A 564 -11.01 18.04 10.81
N SER A 565 -10.95 19.21 11.44
CA SER A 565 -11.38 19.41 12.81
C SER A 565 -12.51 20.41 13.05
N GLY A 566 -12.89 21.22 12.08
CA GLY A 566 -13.97 22.18 12.26
C GLY A 566 -14.16 23.12 11.10
N GLY A 567 -15.35 23.16 10.51
CA GLY A 567 -15.57 24.04 9.36
C GLY A 567 -16.96 24.04 8.77
N ASN A 568 -17.10 24.62 7.59
CA ASN A 568 -18.20 24.30 6.67
C ASN A 568 -17.56 24.22 5.29
N ASP A 569 -17.00 23.07 5.03
CA ASP A 569 -16.02 22.83 4.00
C ASP A 569 -16.68 22.34 2.73
N THR A 570 -15.95 22.51 1.63
CA THR A 570 -16.34 21.98 0.34
C THR A 570 -15.27 21.07 -0.23
N TYR A 571 -15.61 19.80 -0.32
CA TYR A 571 -14.78 18.75 -0.90
C TYR A 571 -15.20 18.46 -2.33
N THR A 572 -14.31 18.62 -3.29
CA THR A 572 -14.52 18.24 -4.70
C THR A 572 -13.45 17.26 -5.15
N GLY A 573 -13.87 16.03 -5.47
CA GLY A 573 -12.96 14.98 -5.91
C GLY A 573 -13.57 13.96 -6.86
N ALA A 574 -12.69 13.14 -7.44
CA ALA A 574 -13.03 12.15 -8.44
C ALA A 574 -13.08 10.73 -7.84
N ASP A 575 -11.97 10.00 -7.89
CA ASP A 575 -11.92 8.59 -7.50
C ASP A 575 -10.88 8.36 -6.39
N TYR A 576 -11.19 7.45 -5.46
CA TYR A 576 -10.30 7.04 -4.36
C TYR A 576 -9.95 8.18 -3.39
N VAL A 577 -10.91 9.06 -3.10
CA VAL A 577 -10.76 10.15 -2.13
C VAL A 577 -11.47 9.84 -0.81
N GLY A 578 -11.13 10.58 0.26
CA GLY A 578 -11.77 10.50 1.58
C GLY A 578 -11.58 9.14 2.25
N GLY A 579 -10.35 8.86 2.69
CA GLY A 579 -10.04 7.64 3.43
C GLY A 579 -10.18 6.35 2.61
N SER A 580 -10.01 6.43 1.29
CA SER A 580 -10.16 5.28 0.40
C SER A 580 -8.87 4.47 0.23
N GLY A 581 -8.92 3.19 0.55
CA GLY A 581 -7.77 2.28 0.51
C GLY A 581 -7.73 1.42 -0.75
N CYS A 582 -6.65 1.52 -1.52
CA CYS A 582 -6.48 0.76 -2.75
C CYS A 582 -5.34 -0.26 -2.65
N HIS A 583 -5.62 -1.50 -3.04
CA HIS A 583 -4.60 -2.50 -3.35
C HIS A 583 -3.55 -2.71 -2.25
N LEU A 584 -3.93 -3.25 -1.09
CA LEU A 584 -3.09 -3.28 0.13
C LEU A 584 -2.74 -1.88 0.68
N GLY A 585 -3.55 -0.86 0.41
CA GLY A 585 -3.50 0.44 1.06
C GLY A 585 -4.37 0.48 2.33
N ALA A 586 -3.90 1.18 3.35
CA ALA A 586 -4.69 1.56 4.52
C ALA A 586 -4.97 3.06 4.47
N ALA A 587 -6.21 3.47 4.65
CA ALA A 587 -6.62 4.85 4.48
C ALA A 587 -7.67 5.21 5.53
N VAL A 588 -7.55 6.42 6.08
CA VAL A 588 -8.52 7.00 7.00
C VAL A 588 -8.67 8.49 6.74
N PHE A 589 -9.91 8.95 6.74
CA PHE A 589 -10.26 10.36 6.74
C PHE A 589 -11.26 10.57 7.86
N ILE A 590 -11.01 11.59 8.69
CA ILE A 590 -11.87 12.01 9.77
C ILE A 590 -12.23 13.47 9.54
N ASP A 591 -13.52 13.74 9.54
CA ASP A 591 -14.10 15.06 9.68
C ASP A 591 -14.77 15.10 11.06
N ARG A 592 -14.65 16.21 11.79
CA ARG A 592 -15.05 16.26 13.22
C ARG A 592 -16.30 17.09 13.47
N GLU A 593 -16.40 18.25 12.84
CA GLU A 593 -17.48 19.20 13.10
C GLU A 593 -17.69 20.08 11.85
N GLY A 594 -18.91 20.21 11.35
CA GLY A 594 -19.18 21.14 10.27
C GLY A 594 -20.42 20.82 9.46
N ASN A 595 -20.92 21.78 8.67
CA ASN A 595 -21.97 21.46 7.69
C ASN A 595 -21.32 21.40 6.31
N ASP A 596 -20.77 20.24 5.98
CA ASP A 596 -19.83 20.04 4.90
C ASP A 596 -20.51 19.57 3.62
N THR A 597 -19.87 19.86 2.50
CA THR A 597 -20.36 19.45 1.18
C THR A 597 -19.33 18.61 0.45
N TYR A 598 -19.68 17.34 0.27
CA TYR A 598 -18.88 16.37 -0.46
C TYR A 598 -19.38 16.20 -1.89
N LYS A 599 -18.53 16.47 -2.89
CA LYS A 599 -18.79 16.29 -4.33
C LYS A 599 -17.81 15.27 -4.90
N ILE A 600 -18.28 14.03 -5.04
CA ILE A 600 -17.42 12.88 -5.39
C ILE A 600 -17.85 12.13 -6.66
N LYS A 601 -16.89 11.48 -7.32
CA LYS A 601 -17.15 10.41 -8.32
C LYS A 601 -16.96 9.03 -7.66
N ASP A 602 -16.56 8.00 -8.41
CA ASP A 602 -16.69 6.61 -7.98
C ASP A 602 -15.70 6.25 -6.85
N HIS A 603 -15.92 5.11 -6.19
CA HIS A 603 -14.97 4.51 -5.24
C HIS A 603 -14.35 5.49 -4.21
N SER A 604 -15.18 6.22 -3.45
CA SER A 604 -14.72 7.26 -2.51
C SER A 604 -15.41 7.13 -1.14
N LEU A 605 -14.98 7.93 -0.15
CA LEU A 605 -15.51 7.97 1.22
C LEU A 605 -15.49 6.58 1.89
N GLY A 606 -14.29 6.15 2.29
CA GLY A 606 -14.05 4.86 2.95
C GLY A 606 -14.06 3.65 2.01
N ALA A 607 -13.97 3.86 0.70
CA ALA A 607 -14.04 2.78 -0.28
C ALA A 607 -12.78 1.89 -0.27
N THR A 608 -12.93 0.62 -0.67
CA THR A 608 -11.80 -0.33 -0.76
C THR A 608 -11.78 -1.21 -1.99
N LEU A 609 -10.54 -1.58 -2.36
CA LEU A 609 -10.23 -2.59 -3.36
C LEU A 609 -9.80 -3.92 -2.69
N ASP A 610 -8.79 -4.60 -3.23
CA ASP A 610 -8.32 -5.90 -2.74
C ASP A 610 -7.36 -5.74 -1.57
N LEU A 611 -7.58 -6.52 -0.50
CA LEU A 611 -6.72 -6.58 0.68
C LEU A 611 -6.44 -5.23 1.36
N SER A 612 -7.30 -4.23 1.13
CA SER A 612 -7.14 -2.84 1.58
C SER A 612 -8.12 -2.52 2.72
N SER A 613 -7.86 -1.37 3.34
CA SER A 613 -8.64 -0.81 4.44
C SER A 613 -8.96 0.63 4.10
N GLY A 614 -10.23 1.02 4.19
CA GLY A 614 -10.68 2.38 3.94
C GLY A 614 -11.73 2.76 4.96
N ILE A 615 -11.53 3.90 5.62
CA ILE A 615 -12.42 4.40 6.67
C ILE A 615 -12.67 5.89 6.44
N MET A 616 -13.94 6.26 6.36
CA MET A 616 -14.42 7.63 6.47
C MET A 616 -15.21 7.73 7.77
N LEU A 617 -14.91 8.74 8.59
CA LEU A 617 -15.59 9.04 9.83
C LEU A 617 -15.93 10.53 9.86
N GLU A 618 -17.20 10.86 9.76
CA GLU A 618 -17.75 12.19 10.03
C GLU A 618 -18.32 12.14 11.47
N LEU A 619 -17.96 13.10 12.32
CA LEU A 619 -18.37 13.11 13.74
C LEU A 619 -19.50 14.09 14.06
N GLY A 620 -19.74 15.13 13.25
CA GLY A 620 -21.05 15.74 13.21
C GLY A 620 -21.25 17.05 12.45
N GLY A 621 -22.51 17.30 12.14
CA GLY A 621 -23.11 18.51 11.58
C GLY A 621 -24.09 18.15 10.45
N ASP A 622 -24.74 19.12 9.81
CA ASP A 622 -25.76 18.83 8.78
C ASP A 622 -25.12 18.70 7.38
N ASP A 623 -24.69 17.49 7.01
CA ASP A 623 -23.82 17.25 5.86
C ASP A 623 -24.53 16.94 4.55
N THR A 624 -23.83 17.24 3.44
CA THR A 624 -24.31 16.92 2.09
C THR A 624 -23.31 16.06 1.32
N TYR A 625 -23.71 14.81 1.09
CA TYR A 625 -22.96 13.83 0.28
C TYR A 625 -23.51 13.75 -1.15
N ALA A 626 -22.95 14.55 -2.05
CA ALA A 626 -23.34 14.64 -3.45
C ALA A 626 -22.39 13.91 -4.41
N GLY A 627 -22.92 13.14 -5.37
CA GLY A 627 -22.08 12.52 -6.39
C GLY A 627 -22.71 11.38 -7.17
N VAL A 628 -21.99 10.90 -8.20
CA VAL A 628 -22.34 9.65 -8.92
C VAL A 628 -21.77 8.42 -8.19
N GLY A 629 -20.95 8.66 -7.17
CA GLY A 629 -20.10 7.68 -6.50
C GLY A 629 -20.75 6.73 -5.52
N CYS A 630 -19.99 5.71 -5.15
CA CYS A 630 -20.36 4.77 -4.09
C CYS A 630 -19.73 5.20 -2.76
N ILE A 631 -20.51 5.16 -1.68
CA ILE A 631 -20.06 5.52 -0.32
C ILE A 631 -19.80 4.25 0.49
N GLY A 632 -18.65 4.16 1.17
CA GLY A 632 -18.28 3.02 2.01
C GLY A 632 -18.20 1.69 1.27
N HIS A 633 -17.87 1.68 -0.02
CA HIS A 633 -18.01 0.51 -0.91
C HIS A 633 -16.73 -0.35 -1.01
N ALA A 634 -16.85 -1.67 -0.78
CA ALA A 634 -15.77 -2.64 -0.99
C ALA A 634 -15.96 -3.50 -2.27
N VAL A 635 -15.18 -3.24 -3.32
CA VAL A 635 -15.38 -3.83 -4.67
C VAL A 635 -14.55 -5.08 -4.99
N LYS A 636 -13.48 -5.35 -4.26
CA LYS A 636 -12.60 -6.51 -4.50
C LYS A 636 -12.40 -7.33 -3.21
N PRO A 637 -12.02 -8.61 -3.31
CA PRO A 637 -11.97 -9.50 -2.15
C PRO A 637 -11.09 -8.98 -1.01
N LEU A 638 -11.46 -9.28 0.24
CA LEU A 638 -10.72 -8.93 1.46
C LEU A 638 -10.58 -7.43 1.78
N GLY A 639 -11.24 -6.55 1.03
CA GLY A 639 -11.38 -5.14 1.41
C GLY A 639 -12.26 -4.97 2.66
N VAL A 640 -11.91 -4.00 3.52
CA VAL A 640 -12.74 -3.54 4.64
C VAL A 640 -13.03 -2.07 4.43
N ALA A 641 -14.26 -1.77 4.04
CA ALA A 641 -14.76 -0.40 3.88
C ALA A 641 -15.64 -0.02 5.07
N VAL A 642 -15.41 1.14 5.66
CA VAL A 642 -16.25 1.73 6.70
C VAL A 642 -16.55 3.18 6.31
N PHE A 643 -17.82 3.52 6.27
CA PHE A 643 -18.32 4.89 6.30
C PHE A 643 -19.16 5.03 7.56
N ALA A 644 -18.91 6.06 8.35
CA ALA A 644 -19.70 6.38 9.51
C ALA A 644 -19.91 7.88 9.57
N ASP A 645 -21.17 8.27 9.60
CA ASP A 645 -21.67 9.57 10.01
C ASP A 645 -22.28 9.40 11.42
N VAL A 646 -22.05 10.37 12.29
CA VAL A 646 -22.31 10.24 13.72
C VAL A 646 -23.46 11.09 14.21
N SER A 647 -23.61 12.30 13.69
CA SER A 647 -24.71 13.17 14.08
C SER A 647 -24.94 14.30 13.10
N GLY A 648 -26.18 14.51 12.68
CA GLY A 648 -26.47 15.53 11.71
C GLY A 648 -27.92 15.55 11.30
N ASN A 649 -28.25 16.24 10.23
CA ASN A 649 -29.45 15.99 9.44
C ASN A 649 -29.02 15.91 7.98
N ASP A 650 -28.62 14.72 7.58
CA ASP A 650 -27.70 14.56 6.47
C ASP A 650 -28.41 14.30 5.16
N SER A 651 -27.76 14.66 4.08
CA SER A 651 -28.29 14.57 2.73
C SER A 651 -27.42 13.66 1.87
N TYR A 652 -27.84 12.39 1.77
CA TYR A 652 -27.22 11.37 0.92
C TYR A 652 -27.78 11.41 -0.50
N LEU A 653 -27.13 12.19 -1.36
CA LEU A 653 -27.59 12.51 -2.72
C LEU A 653 -26.94 11.66 -3.82
N SER A 654 -26.33 10.52 -3.48
CA SER A 654 -25.68 9.63 -4.45
C SER A 654 -26.64 9.15 -5.55
N GLU A 655 -26.20 9.23 -6.81
CA GLU A 655 -26.99 8.76 -7.97
C GLU A 655 -27.01 7.23 -8.13
N ARG A 656 -26.05 6.52 -7.52
CA ARG A 656 -25.93 5.07 -7.59
C ARG A 656 -26.37 4.43 -6.27
N ASN A 657 -27.05 3.28 -6.38
CA ASN A 657 -27.58 2.55 -5.23
C ASN A 657 -26.51 1.77 -4.45
N THR A 658 -25.52 2.45 -3.88
CA THR A 658 -24.31 1.83 -3.32
C THR A 658 -23.85 2.51 -2.01
N LEU A 659 -24.75 2.51 -1.01
CA LEU A 659 -24.44 2.88 0.37
C LEU A 659 -24.12 1.60 1.16
N GLY A 660 -22.87 1.42 1.55
CA GLY A 660 -22.44 0.21 2.28
C GLY A 660 -22.40 -1.06 1.43
N TYR A 661 -22.05 -0.95 0.14
CA TYR A 661 -22.02 -2.10 -0.77
C TYR A 661 -20.77 -2.96 -0.58
N ALA A 662 -20.94 -4.29 -0.49
CA ALA A 662 -19.83 -5.27 -0.60
C ALA A 662 -20.00 -6.20 -1.80
N ARG A 663 -19.02 -6.18 -2.73
CA ARG A 663 -19.06 -7.04 -3.91
C ARG A 663 -18.76 -8.51 -3.55
N PRO A 664 -19.55 -9.47 -4.07
CA PRO A 664 -19.24 -10.89 -3.89
C PRO A 664 -17.88 -11.26 -4.51
N PRO A 665 -17.10 -12.16 -3.87
CA PRO A 665 -15.76 -12.50 -4.33
C PRO A 665 -15.77 -13.24 -5.68
N TYR A 666 -14.73 -13.04 -6.48
CA TYR A 666 -14.50 -13.77 -7.74
C TYR A 666 -13.96 -15.18 -7.47
N GLY A 667 -14.77 -16.10 -6.95
CA GLY A 667 -14.35 -17.50 -6.69
C GLY A 667 -14.25 -17.81 -5.19
N PRO A 668 -13.36 -18.73 -4.74
CA PRO A 668 -13.27 -19.18 -3.35
C PRO A 668 -12.55 -18.18 -2.41
N HIS A 669 -12.40 -16.92 -2.82
CA HIS A 669 -11.74 -15.90 -2.01
C HIS A 669 -12.63 -15.46 -0.84
N ILE A 670 -11.98 -15.03 0.25
CA ILE A 670 -12.67 -14.44 1.39
C ILE A 670 -13.39 -13.16 0.90
N PRO A 671 -14.67 -12.96 1.26
CA PRO A 671 -15.43 -11.78 0.83
C PRO A 671 -14.84 -10.48 1.39
N SER A 672 -15.13 -9.36 0.73
CA SER A 672 -14.97 -8.04 1.36
C SER A 672 -16.08 -7.80 2.38
N SER A 673 -15.86 -6.84 3.27
CA SER A 673 -16.85 -6.33 4.21
C SER A 673 -17.00 -4.84 4.01
N SER A 674 -18.25 -4.38 4.08
CA SER A 674 -18.59 -2.97 3.95
C SER A 674 -19.59 -2.61 5.04
N PHE A 675 -19.36 -1.48 5.70
CA PHE A 675 -20.18 -0.96 6.78
C PHE A 675 -20.52 0.49 6.47
N PHE A 676 -21.80 0.81 6.55
CA PHE A 676 -22.33 2.17 6.47
C PHE A 676 -23.10 2.44 7.76
N PHE A 677 -22.71 3.48 8.49
CA PHE A 677 -23.38 3.90 9.71
C PHE A 677 -23.79 5.35 9.61
N ASP A 678 -24.99 5.61 10.09
CA ASP A 678 -25.57 6.90 10.37
C ASP A 678 -26.29 6.78 11.72
N PHE A 679 -26.01 7.66 12.68
CA PHE A 679 -26.36 7.43 14.09
C PHE A 679 -27.26 8.48 14.75
N GLN A 680 -27.39 9.70 14.26
CA GLN A 680 -28.30 10.67 14.84
C GLN A 680 -28.73 11.62 13.76
N GLY A 681 -30.02 11.91 13.67
CA GLY A 681 -30.49 12.87 12.69
C GLY A 681 -31.86 12.60 12.16
N THR A 682 -32.24 13.44 11.19
CA THR A 682 -33.39 13.21 10.33
C THR A 682 -32.93 13.34 8.88
N ASP A 683 -32.69 12.20 8.26
CA ASP A 683 -31.80 12.12 7.12
C ASP A 683 -32.54 11.94 5.79
N LYS A 684 -31.92 12.44 4.72
CA LYS A 684 -32.49 12.45 3.38
C LYS A 684 -31.70 11.55 2.45
N TYR A 685 -32.36 10.51 1.98
CA TYR A 685 -31.81 9.57 1.01
C TYR A 685 -32.42 9.77 -0.38
N LYS A 686 -31.57 10.00 -1.40
CA LYS A 686 -32.03 10.06 -2.80
C LYS A 686 -32.43 8.69 -3.34
N THR A 687 -31.85 7.61 -2.80
CA THR A 687 -32.06 6.25 -3.29
C THR A 687 -33.29 5.59 -2.65
N GLY A 688 -34.09 4.86 -3.42
CA GLY A 688 -35.38 4.33 -2.94
C GLY A 688 -35.32 3.09 -2.02
N PHE A 689 -34.14 2.59 -1.66
CA PHE A 689 -33.98 1.43 -0.77
C PHE A 689 -33.45 1.79 0.63
N ALA A 690 -32.91 3.00 0.80
CA ALA A 690 -32.45 3.54 2.07
C ALA A 690 -33.46 4.60 2.53
N ALA A 691 -33.62 4.74 3.83
CA ALA A 691 -34.51 5.71 4.45
C ALA A 691 -34.05 5.98 5.88
N ASP A 692 -34.39 7.16 6.36
CA ASP A 692 -34.22 7.59 7.74
C ASP A 692 -34.66 6.52 8.74
N ASN A 693 -33.84 6.28 9.77
CA ASN A 693 -34.10 5.32 10.85
C ASN A 693 -34.36 3.88 10.35
N THR A 694 -33.64 3.42 9.33
CA THR A 694 -33.76 2.05 8.81
C THR A 694 -32.43 1.30 8.71
N GLU A 695 -32.52 -0.02 8.79
CA GLU A 695 -31.41 -0.91 8.46
C GLU A 695 -31.61 -1.51 7.06
N TRP A 696 -30.55 -1.55 6.27
CA TRP A 696 -30.57 -2.25 4.98
C TRP A 696 -29.31 -3.08 4.78
N LYS A 697 -29.43 -4.05 3.87
CA LYS A 697 -28.30 -4.88 3.45
C LYS A 697 -28.05 -4.72 1.98
N GLN A 698 -26.80 -4.46 1.65
CA GLN A 698 -26.34 -4.45 0.28
C GLN A 698 -25.51 -5.69 0.02
N TYR A 699 -26.15 -6.67 -0.63
CA TYR A 699 -25.64 -8.03 -0.81
C TYR A 699 -25.45 -8.76 0.54
N ARG A 700 -24.53 -9.74 0.60
CA ARG A 700 -24.37 -10.65 1.75
C ARG A 700 -23.43 -10.11 2.83
N TYR A 701 -22.56 -9.17 2.49
CA TYR A 701 -21.44 -8.72 3.34
C TYR A 701 -21.35 -7.19 3.48
N GLY A 702 -22.36 -6.49 2.97
CA GLY A 702 -22.57 -5.06 3.16
C GLY A 702 -23.69 -4.88 4.17
N GLU A 703 -23.38 -4.23 5.27
CA GLU A 703 -24.31 -3.90 6.34
C GLU A 703 -24.43 -2.38 6.44
N ALA A 704 -25.65 -1.88 6.48
CA ALA A 704 -25.91 -0.46 6.58
C ALA A 704 -27.01 -0.19 7.59
N ILE A 705 -26.79 0.80 8.45
CA ILE A 705 -27.68 1.13 9.54
C ILE A 705 -27.74 2.64 9.66
N ASP A 706 -28.96 3.15 9.68
CA ASP A 706 -29.35 4.46 10.15
C ASP A 706 -30.19 4.26 11.42
N THR A 707 -29.78 4.86 12.54
CA THR A 707 -30.46 4.70 13.83
C THR A 707 -30.13 5.82 14.80
N GLU A 708 -31.10 6.41 15.49
CA GLU A 708 -30.85 7.38 16.59
C GLU A 708 -30.19 6.75 17.85
N ILE A 709 -28.87 6.53 17.84
CA ILE A 709 -28.10 6.06 18.99
C ILE A 709 -26.95 7.04 19.28
N GLY A 710 -27.05 7.73 20.41
CA GLY A 710 -25.96 8.55 20.94
C GLY A 710 -24.79 7.72 21.51
N PRO A 711 -23.66 8.38 21.80
CA PRO A 711 -22.51 7.73 22.43
C PRO A 711 -22.92 7.32 23.86
N PRO A 712 -22.42 6.20 24.41
CA PRO A 712 -22.87 5.70 25.70
C PRO A 712 -22.66 6.73 26.84
N GLU A 713 -23.74 7.18 27.50
CA GLU A 713 -23.75 8.16 28.60
C GLU A 713 -22.96 7.73 29.86
N ASN A 714 -22.54 6.47 29.97
CA ASN A 714 -21.93 5.90 31.18
C ASN A 714 -20.45 5.52 31.00
N GLN A 715 -19.58 6.39 31.53
CA GLN A 715 -18.25 6.14 32.12
C GLN A 715 -17.59 4.78 31.79
N GLN A 716 -16.97 4.68 30.62
CA GLN A 716 -15.65 4.05 30.53
C GLN A 716 -14.71 5.10 30.00
N LYS A 717 -13.60 5.37 30.70
CA LYS A 717 -12.48 6.10 30.07
C LYS A 717 -12.19 5.40 28.74
N PRO A 718 -11.95 6.14 27.64
CA PRO A 718 -11.57 5.54 26.36
C PRO A 718 -10.55 4.44 26.62
N ARG A 719 -10.66 3.31 25.93
CA ARG A 719 -9.66 2.25 26.13
C ARG A 719 -8.30 2.90 25.93
N LYS A 720 -7.38 2.72 26.89
CA LYS A 720 -5.96 3.03 26.67
C LYS A 720 -5.39 2.01 25.69
N VAL A 721 -5.89 2.01 24.46
CA VAL A 721 -5.43 1.14 23.37
C VAL A 721 -3.92 1.33 23.19
N PHE A 722 -3.43 2.56 23.41
CA PHE A 722 -2.03 2.93 23.29
C PHE A 722 -1.12 2.48 24.43
N GLU A 723 -1.61 2.25 25.66
CA GLU A 723 -0.75 1.61 26.69
C GLU A 723 -0.47 0.13 26.38
N THR A 724 -1.15 -0.48 25.41
CA THR A 724 -0.88 -1.87 24.99
C THR A 724 -0.40 -1.99 23.54
N ALA A 725 -0.78 -1.09 22.63
CA ALA A 725 -0.25 -1.04 21.27
C ALA A 725 1.12 -0.34 21.19
N VAL A 726 1.34 0.71 22.01
CA VAL A 726 2.60 1.46 22.09
C VAL A 726 3.36 1.10 23.38
N ALA A 727 2.74 1.16 24.56
CA ALA A 727 3.45 0.85 25.82
C ALA A 727 3.62 -0.66 26.12
N GLY A 728 3.02 -1.55 25.31
CA GLY A 728 3.24 -3.00 25.35
C GLY A 728 4.65 -3.43 24.90
N ARG A 729 5.49 -2.47 24.52
CA ARG A 729 6.86 -2.71 24.07
C ARG A 729 7.85 -1.73 24.72
N LYS A 730 7.76 -1.54 26.04
CA LYS A 730 8.84 -0.91 26.82
C LYS A 730 10.11 -1.76 26.72
N GLY A 731 11.07 -1.30 25.94
CA GLY A 731 12.36 -1.98 25.69
C GLY A 731 12.79 -2.03 24.22
N ILE A 732 12.03 -1.44 23.31
CA ILE A 732 12.39 -1.37 21.89
C ILE A 732 13.48 -0.31 21.67
N ASN A 733 14.68 -0.71 21.27
CA ASN A 733 15.40 0.08 20.27
C ASN A 733 14.73 -0.21 18.94
N SER A 734 13.81 0.66 18.51
CA SER A 734 13.09 0.53 17.24
C SER A 734 14.07 0.94 16.18
N TYR A 735 14.65 -0.02 15.49
CA TYR A 735 15.39 0.30 14.29
C TYR A 735 14.44 0.99 13.33
N SER A 736 14.70 2.27 13.02
CA SER A 736 13.87 3.04 12.13
C SER A 736 13.73 2.38 10.75
N THR A 737 12.75 2.78 9.92
CA THR A 737 12.72 2.38 8.48
C THR A 737 14.08 2.55 7.81
N LEU A 738 14.78 3.58 8.25
CA LEU A 738 16.08 3.99 7.82
C LEU A 738 17.22 3.15 8.44
N GLU A 739 17.19 2.81 9.73
CA GLU A 739 18.17 1.90 10.36
C GLU A 739 18.00 0.42 9.95
N ARG A 740 16.81 0.01 9.50
CA ARG A 740 16.62 -1.32 8.88
C ARG A 740 17.37 -1.44 7.57
N ILE A 741 17.33 -0.38 6.77
CA ILE A 741 18.02 -0.24 5.50
C ILE A 741 19.55 -0.39 5.72
N THR A 742 20.09 0.22 6.78
CA THR A 742 21.53 0.11 7.13
C THR A 742 21.93 -1.26 7.66
N GLY A 743 21.21 -1.80 8.63
CA GLY A 743 21.55 -3.11 9.24
C GLY A 743 21.44 -4.29 8.26
N ILE A 744 20.56 -4.19 7.26
CA ILE A 744 20.49 -5.14 6.15
C ILE A 744 21.69 -4.97 5.20
N GLY A 745 22.12 -3.73 4.93
CA GLY A 745 23.36 -3.43 4.22
C GLY A 745 24.56 -4.13 4.83
N GLU A 746 24.80 -3.90 6.12
CA GLU A 746 25.91 -4.49 6.87
C GLU A 746 25.92 -6.02 6.84
N LEU A 747 24.77 -6.67 7.04
CA LEU A 747 24.68 -8.13 7.01
C LEU A 747 24.91 -8.69 5.61
N THR A 748 24.44 -8.02 4.55
CA THR A 748 24.70 -8.48 3.18
C THR A 748 26.17 -8.29 2.81
N ASP A 749 26.77 -7.15 3.17
CA ASP A 749 28.20 -6.91 2.98
C ASP A 749 29.04 -7.96 3.72
N LEU A 750 28.64 -8.33 4.95
CA LEU A 750 29.25 -9.43 5.66
C LEU A 750 29.03 -10.77 4.95
N LEU A 751 27.87 -11.04 4.35
CA LEU A 751 27.69 -12.27 3.58
C LEU A 751 28.63 -12.35 2.38
N GLU A 752 28.92 -11.22 1.73
CA GLU A 752 29.86 -11.16 0.61
C GLU A 752 31.32 -11.31 1.05
N ASN A 753 31.70 -10.70 2.18
CA ASN A 753 33.10 -10.59 2.60
C ASN A 753 33.52 -11.58 3.71
N ASP A 754 32.59 -11.98 4.59
CA ASP A 754 32.82 -12.85 5.75
C ASP A 754 31.52 -13.58 6.17
N GLY A 755 31.10 -14.54 5.34
CA GLY A 755 29.81 -15.20 5.47
C GLY A 755 29.58 -15.89 6.82
N GLU A 756 30.63 -16.37 7.50
CA GLU A 756 30.48 -17.00 8.82
C GLU A 756 30.12 -15.99 9.90
N LYS A 757 30.74 -14.80 9.90
CA LYS A 757 30.34 -13.71 10.82
C LYS A 757 28.91 -13.25 10.55
N ALA A 758 28.53 -13.15 9.28
CA ALA A 758 27.17 -12.79 8.91
C ALA A 758 26.14 -13.81 9.45
N ILE A 759 26.43 -15.11 9.31
CA ILE A 759 25.57 -16.17 9.85
C ILE A 759 25.54 -16.15 11.39
N GLU A 760 26.64 -15.81 12.05
CA GLU A 760 26.65 -15.63 13.51
C GLU A 760 25.76 -14.45 13.96
N ALA A 761 25.87 -13.31 13.28
CA ALA A 761 25.02 -12.14 13.51
C ALA A 761 23.54 -12.48 13.25
N LEU A 762 23.25 -13.17 12.15
CA LEU A 762 21.91 -13.65 11.82
C LEU A 762 21.34 -14.57 12.90
N LYS A 763 22.14 -15.50 13.46
CA LYS A 763 21.73 -16.36 14.57
C LYS A 763 21.36 -15.57 15.82
N LYS A 764 22.13 -14.51 16.14
CA LYS A 764 21.82 -13.60 17.26
C LYS A 764 20.48 -12.90 17.03
N ILE A 765 20.21 -12.43 15.80
CA ILE A 765 18.94 -11.80 15.43
C ILE A 765 17.78 -12.79 15.54
N CYS A 766 17.95 -14.00 15.02
CA CYS A 766 16.95 -15.07 15.10
C CYS A 766 16.61 -15.47 16.55
N GLY A 767 17.63 -15.48 17.43
CA GLY A 767 17.49 -15.80 18.84
C GLY A 767 16.92 -14.66 19.69
N SER A 768 16.77 -13.47 19.14
CA SER A 768 16.17 -12.32 19.82
C SER A 768 14.70 -12.60 20.16
N SER A 769 14.22 -12.17 21.33
CA SER A 769 12.79 -12.19 21.67
C SER A 769 11.98 -11.15 20.90
N HIS A 770 12.66 -10.23 20.19
CA HIS A 770 12.04 -9.08 19.55
C HIS A 770 11.43 -9.46 18.19
N ALA A 771 10.09 -9.49 18.13
CA ALA A 771 9.34 -9.79 16.92
C ALA A 771 9.70 -8.88 15.73
N PHE A 772 10.10 -7.63 16.01
CA PHE A 772 10.49 -6.65 15.00
C PHE A 772 11.81 -6.97 14.31
N SER A 773 12.85 -7.37 15.05
CA SER A 773 14.11 -7.83 14.48
C SER A 773 13.91 -9.05 13.57
N LYS A 774 12.91 -9.88 13.86
CA LYS A 774 12.52 -11.03 13.04
C LYS A 774 11.73 -10.64 11.79
N LEU A 775 10.96 -9.55 11.83
CA LEU A 775 10.26 -9.02 10.65
C LEU A 775 11.25 -8.45 9.62
N SER A 776 12.32 -7.76 10.08
CA SER A 776 13.40 -7.28 9.20
C SER A 776 14.19 -8.41 8.52
N LEU A 777 14.09 -9.66 9.02
CA LEU A 777 14.71 -10.82 8.36
C LEU A 777 14.07 -11.12 7.01
N LYS A 778 12.80 -10.76 6.81
CA LYS A 778 12.16 -10.91 5.51
C LYS A 778 12.85 -10.03 4.48
N ASP A 779 13.07 -8.76 4.82
CA ASP A 779 13.75 -7.78 3.98
C ASP A 779 15.22 -8.18 3.76
N PHE A 780 15.88 -8.72 4.77
CA PHE A 780 17.24 -9.25 4.63
C PHE A 780 17.31 -10.45 3.68
N VAL A 781 16.49 -11.48 3.89
CA VAL A 781 16.47 -12.69 3.07
C VAL A 781 16.14 -12.35 1.62
N THR A 782 15.17 -11.47 1.43
CA THR A 782 14.85 -10.89 0.14
C THR A 782 16.07 -10.35 -0.57
N THR A 783 16.76 -9.45 0.12
CA THR A 783 17.95 -8.78 -0.38
C THR A 783 19.00 -9.77 -0.83
N VAL A 784 19.27 -10.76 0.00
CA VAL A 784 20.21 -11.87 -0.28
C VAL A 784 19.96 -12.48 -1.66
N PHE A 785 18.70 -12.75 -2.00
CA PHE A 785 18.32 -13.32 -3.30
C PHE A 785 18.22 -12.29 -4.44
N VAL A 786 18.09 -10.99 -4.14
CA VAL A 786 18.15 -9.90 -5.15
C VAL A 786 19.59 -9.66 -5.60
N GLU A 787 20.51 -9.54 -4.64
CA GLU A 787 21.89 -9.09 -4.86
C GLU A 787 22.78 -10.18 -5.47
N LYS A 788 22.22 -11.39 -5.66
CA LYS A 788 22.89 -12.56 -6.27
C LYS A 788 24.19 -12.92 -5.52
N ILE A 789 24.08 -13.05 -4.20
CA ILE A 789 25.18 -13.62 -3.42
C ILE A 789 25.41 -15.10 -3.79
N SER A 790 26.46 -15.73 -3.27
CA SER A 790 26.76 -17.12 -3.60
C SER A 790 25.59 -18.06 -3.19
N PRO A 791 25.23 -19.05 -4.03
CA PRO A 791 24.19 -20.03 -3.68
C PRO A 791 24.44 -20.79 -2.38
N GLU A 792 25.72 -20.92 -1.98
CA GLU A 792 26.08 -21.51 -0.69
C GLU A 792 25.56 -20.67 0.49
N ASN A 793 25.75 -19.35 0.44
CA ASN A 793 25.30 -18.44 1.48
C ASN A 793 23.78 -18.33 1.51
N GLU A 794 23.12 -18.32 0.35
CA GLU A 794 21.66 -18.42 0.25
C GLU A 794 21.13 -19.65 1.02
N ILE A 795 21.72 -20.83 0.78
CA ILE A 795 21.33 -22.07 1.46
C ILE A 795 21.65 -22.00 2.96
N LYS A 796 22.79 -21.44 3.37
CA LYS A 796 23.15 -21.26 4.79
C LYS A 796 22.17 -20.35 5.53
N VAL A 797 21.72 -19.25 4.90
CA VAL A 797 20.72 -18.33 5.45
C VAL A 797 19.39 -19.06 5.63
N ILE A 798 18.88 -19.74 4.59
CA ILE A 798 17.63 -20.50 4.65
C ILE A 798 17.68 -21.59 5.71
N ARG A 799 18.78 -22.35 5.78
CA ARG A 799 19.00 -23.38 6.80
C ARG A 799 18.97 -22.79 8.20
N THR A 800 19.72 -21.70 8.43
CA THR A 800 19.78 -21.02 9.72
C THR A 800 18.40 -20.62 10.19
N LEU A 801 17.57 -20.05 9.32
CA LEU A 801 16.21 -19.63 9.62
C LEU A 801 15.26 -20.82 9.87
N LEU A 802 15.40 -21.91 9.11
CA LEU A 802 14.62 -23.13 9.32
C LEU A 802 15.01 -23.85 10.62
N GLU A 803 16.27 -23.83 11.03
CA GLU A 803 16.70 -24.55 12.24
C GLU A 803 16.24 -23.87 13.54
N THR A 804 15.80 -22.61 13.45
CA THR A 804 15.18 -21.92 14.58
C THR A 804 13.90 -22.64 15.04
N GLY A 805 13.62 -22.55 16.35
CA GLY A 805 12.31 -22.90 16.93
C GLY A 805 11.27 -21.79 16.79
N ASP A 806 11.60 -20.72 16.06
CA ASP A 806 10.75 -19.54 15.91
C ASP A 806 9.89 -19.64 14.64
N GLU A 807 8.59 -19.44 14.82
CA GLU A 807 7.60 -19.52 13.75
C GLU A 807 7.86 -18.50 12.63
N VAL A 808 8.19 -17.25 12.98
CA VAL A 808 8.38 -16.16 12.02
C VAL A 808 9.60 -16.43 11.15
N CYS A 809 10.73 -16.81 11.76
CA CYS A 809 11.94 -17.17 11.03
C CYS A 809 11.70 -18.36 10.07
N ASN A 810 10.98 -19.39 10.53
CA ASN A 810 10.64 -20.54 9.69
C ASN A 810 9.72 -20.15 8.51
N LEU A 811 8.70 -19.31 8.75
CA LEU A 811 7.82 -18.84 7.69
C LEU A 811 8.56 -18.02 6.66
N ILE A 812 9.48 -17.14 7.07
CA ILE A 812 10.35 -16.38 6.16
C ILE A 812 11.21 -17.31 5.30
N ALA A 813 11.81 -18.36 5.87
CA ALA A 813 12.61 -19.29 5.08
C ALA A 813 11.76 -20.08 4.06
N LEU A 814 10.61 -20.60 4.49
CA LEU A 814 9.68 -21.35 3.62
C LEU A 814 9.14 -20.49 2.49
N TRP A 815 8.84 -19.24 2.81
CA TRP A 815 8.43 -18.22 1.89
C TRP A 815 9.49 -17.96 0.82
N ALA A 816 10.76 -17.82 1.20
CA ALA A 816 11.86 -17.57 0.29
C ALA A 816 12.10 -18.76 -0.64
N ILE A 817 12.09 -19.99 -0.09
CA ILE A 817 12.18 -21.24 -0.87
C ILE A 817 11.12 -21.27 -1.97
N ARG A 818 9.88 -20.94 -1.60
CA ARG A 818 8.76 -20.92 -2.55
C ARG A 818 8.94 -19.85 -3.63
N LEU A 819 9.31 -18.63 -3.22
CA LEU A 819 9.30 -17.48 -4.12
C LEU A 819 10.47 -17.50 -5.11
N PHE A 820 11.66 -17.87 -4.63
CA PHE A 820 12.87 -17.93 -5.44
C PHE A 820 13.09 -19.29 -6.10
N GLU A 821 12.14 -20.22 -5.95
CA GLU A 821 12.22 -21.58 -6.49
C GLU A 821 13.53 -22.28 -6.10
N ILE A 822 13.94 -22.09 -4.84
CA ILE A 822 15.23 -22.59 -4.32
C ILE A 822 15.24 -24.12 -4.43
N PRO A 823 16.27 -24.72 -5.08
CA PRO A 823 16.41 -26.16 -5.13
C PRO A 823 16.41 -26.78 -3.74
N LEU A 824 15.68 -27.88 -3.56
CA LEU A 824 15.58 -28.54 -2.25
C LEU A 824 16.77 -29.45 -1.93
N GLU A 825 17.74 -29.53 -2.83
CA GLU A 825 19.02 -30.22 -2.65
C GLU A 825 19.67 -29.71 -1.36
N ASN A 826 19.77 -30.58 -0.35
CA ASN A 826 20.29 -30.33 1.00
C ASN A 826 19.34 -29.71 2.05
N ILE A 827 18.13 -29.25 1.69
CA ILE A 827 17.14 -28.70 2.65
C ILE A 827 15.85 -29.53 2.75
N GLY A 828 15.59 -30.45 1.82
CA GLY A 828 14.45 -31.38 1.83
C GLY A 828 14.22 -32.10 3.17
N PRO A 829 15.26 -32.71 3.81
CA PRO A 829 15.11 -33.35 5.11
C PRO A 829 14.66 -32.41 6.23
N LEU A 830 15.12 -31.15 6.24
CA LEU A 830 14.72 -30.15 7.23
C LEU A 830 13.24 -29.79 7.05
N LEU A 831 12.78 -29.64 5.80
CA LEU A 831 11.38 -29.38 5.50
C LEU A 831 10.47 -30.54 5.89
N VAL A 832 10.91 -31.79 5.68
CA VAL A 832 10.19 -32.98 6.18
C VAL A 832 10.12 -32.95 7.70
N GLY A 833 11.20 -32.55 8.38
CA GLY A 833 11.20 -32.32 9.83
C GLY A 833 10.16 -31.27 10.25
N LYS A 834 10.12 -30.12 9.57
CA LYS A 834 9.12 -29.07 9.85
C LYS A 834 7.70 -29.53 9.62
N LEU A 835 7.43 -30.28 8.55
CA LEU A 835 6.12 -30.89 8.30
C LEU A 835 5.71 -31.86 9.41
N LYS A 836 6.65 -32.65 9.95
CA LYS A 836 6.39 -33.64 11.01
C LYS A 836 6.09 -33.03 12.36
N SER A 837 6.92 -32.08 12.80
CA SER A 837 7.03 -31.74 14.23
C SER A 837 6.90 -30.25 14.55
N SER A 838 6.73 -29.37 13.55
CA SER A 838 6.54 -27.95 13.85
C SER A 838 5.25 -27.73 14.65
N PRO A 839 5.29 -26.98 15.77
CA PRO A 839 4.10 -26.62 16.53
C PRO A 839 3.19 -25.65 15.75
N SER A 840 3.72 -24.92 14.77
CA SER A 840 2.96 -23.99 13.93
C SER A 840 2.31 -24.72 12.75
N ASP A 841 0.99 -24.60 12.65
CA ASP A 841 0.19 -25.14 11.55
C ASP A 841 0.58 -24.52 10.21
N ASP A 842 0.90 -23.22 10.22
CA ASP A 842 1.30 -22.47 9.03
C ASP A 842 2.67 -22.96 8.52
N VAL A 843 3.65 -23.13 9.40
CA VAL A 843 4.96 -23.71 9.04
C VAL A 843 4.80 -25.11 8.44
N ARG A 844 3.96 -25.99 9.02
CA ARG A 844 3.69 -27.32 8.45
C ARG A 844 3.07 -27.22 7.06
N SER A 845 2.11 -26.31 6.90
CA SER A 845 1.37 -26.08 5.67
C SER A 845 2.26 -25.58 4.52
N TYR A 846 3.13 -24.60 4.79
CA TYR A 846 4.07 -24.08 3.80
C TYR A 846 5.20 -25.07 3.49
N ALA A 847 5.69 -25.81 4.49
CA ALA A 847 6.68 -26.88 4.25
C ALA A 847 6.13 -27.95 3.30
N ALA A 848 4.88 -28.40 3.49
CA ALA A 848 4.23 -29.33 2.58
C ALA A 848 4.16 -28.82 1.13
N TYR A 849 3.85 -27.54 0.96
CA TYR A 849 3.80 -26.91 -0.36
C TYR A 849 5.18 -26.88 -1.03
N CYS A 850 6.22 -26.43 -0.31
CA CYS A 850 7.58 -26.37 -0.83
C CYS A 850 8.08 -27.76 -1.25
N LEU A 851 7.85 -28.79 -0.41
CA LEU A 851 8.23 -30.18 -0.70
C LEU A 851 7.59 -30.72 -1.99
N GLY A 852 6.30 -30.46 -2.22
CA GLY A 852 5.64 -30.87 -3.46
C GLY A 852 6.20 -30.14 -4.67
N LYS A 853 6.32 -28.80 -4.59
CA LYS A 853 6.82 -28.00 -5.71
C LYS A 853 8.27 -28.31 -6.09
N GLY A 854 9.11 -28.56 -5.09
CA GLY A 854 10.49 -29.01 -5.29
C GLY A 854 10.61 -30.49 -5.65
N LYS A 855 9.49 -31.20 -5.84
CA LYS A 855 9.45 -32.63 -6.22
C LYS A 855 10.29 -33.53 -5.30
N ALA A 856 10.30 -33.24 -4.00
CA ALA A 856 11.02 -34.00 -2.99
C ALA A 856 10.37 -35.37 -2.76
N ALA A 857 10.80 -36.38 -3.51
CA ALA A 857 10.25 -37.73 -3.48
C ALA A 857 10.32 -38.37 -2.07
N GLU A 858 11.36 -38.04 -1.31
CA GLU A 858 11.54 -38.48 0.08
C GLU A 858 10.45 -37.99 1.04
N ALA A 859 9.73 -36.92 0.68
CA ALA A 859 8.64 -36.37 1.48
C ALA A 859 7.28 -37.05 1.23
N LEU A 860 7.16 -37.87 0.18
CA LEU A 860 5.88 -38.46 -0.26
C LEU A 860 5.15 -39.19 0.88
N GLY A 861 5.88 -40.00 1.66
CA GLY A 861 5.30 -40.74 2.78
C GLY A 861 4.72 -39.82 3.87
N GLU A 862 5.37 -38.68 4.13
CA GLU A 862 4.92 -37.73 5.14
C GLU A 862 3.73 -36.89 4.66
N LEU A 863 3.76 -36.48 3.40
CA LEU A 863 2.66 -35.77 2.74
C LEU A 863 1.40 -36.64 2.76
N VAL A 864 1.48 -37.89 2.30
CA VAL A 864 0.33 -38.83 2.30
C VAL A 864 -0.22 -39.05 3.71
N ARG A 865 0.67 -39.19 4.71
CA ARG A 865 0.25 -39.33 6.11
C ARG A 865 -0.51 -38.10 6.59
N ASN A 866 0.02 -36.89 6.37
CA ASN A 866 -0.60 -35.65 6.83
C ASN A 866 -1.91 -35.36 6.06
N LEU A 867 -2.02 -35.72 4.78
CA LEU A 867 -3.30 -35.66 4.05
C LEU A 867 -4.38 -36.54 4.71
N SER A 868 -4.00 -37.65 5.34
CA SER A 868 -4.97 -38.56 5.95
C SER A 868 -5.24 -38.28 7.43
N GLN A 869 -4.23 -37.81 8.16
CA GLN A 869 -4.23 -37.80 9.63
C GLN A 869 -4.19 -36.40 10.24
N SER A 870 -3.86 -35.36 9.47
CA SER A 870 -3.77 -34.00 10.03
C SER A 870 -5.17 -33.52 10.46
N PRO A 871 -5.34 -33.04 11.71
CA PRO A 871 -6.62 -32.52 12.16
C PRO A 871 -6.99 -31.19 11.46
N HIS A 872 -6.01 -30.51 10.86
CA HIS A 872 -6.20 -29.19 10.24
C HIS A 872 -6.46 -29.31 8.74
N ALA A 873 -7.67 -28.93 8.31
CA ALA A 873 -8.08 -28.96 6.90
C ALA A 873 -7.18 -28.11 5.98
N GLY A 874 -6.66 -26.98 6.48
CA GLY A 874 -5.74 -26.11 5.73
C GLY A 874 -4.45 -26.81 5.29
N ILE A 875 -3.88 -27.64 6.17
CA ILE A 875 -2.69 -28.45 5.89
C ILE A 875 -3.02 -29.53 4.86
N ARG A 876 -4.10 -30.30 5.08
CA ARG A 876 -4.56 -31.35 4.16
C ARG A 876 -4.80 -30.79 2.75
N ARG A 877 -5.42 -29.61 2.66
CA ARG A 877 -5.68 -28.93 1.39
C ARG A 877 -4.41 -28.58 0.63
N ASN A 878 -3.42 -28.01 1.33
CA ASN A 878 -2.14 -27.67 0.71
C ASN A 878 -1.37 -28.91 0.28
N ILE A 879 -1.46 -30.01 1.03
CA ILE A 879 -0.89 -31.28 0.65
C ILE A 879 -1.59 -31.86 -0.59
N ALA A 880 -2.92 -31.85 -0.64
CA ALA A 880 -3.67 -32.31 -1.80
C ALA A 880 -3.25 -31.57 -3.08
N ARG A 881 -2.95 -30.26 -2.95
CA ARG A 881 -2.39 -29.45 -4.04
C ARG A 881 -0.93 -29.77 -4.36
N ALA A 882 -0.11 -30.09 -3.35
CA ALA A 882 1.32 -30.38 -3.50
C ALA A 882 1.59 -31.74 -4.16
N LEU A 883 0.74 -32.73 -3.90
CA LEU A 883 0.91 -34.10 -4.38
C LEU A 883 0.82 -34.25 -5.92
N VAL A 884 0.23 -33.29 -6.63
CA VAL A 884 0.18 -33.31 -8.10
C VAL A 884 1.57 -33.33 -8.74
N ASP A 885 2.55 -32.73 -8.06
CA ASP A 885 3.94 -32.63 -8.52
C ASP A 885 4.77 -33.88 -8.14
N LEU A 886 4.18 -34.83 -7.39
CA LEU A 886 4.74 -36.12 -6.97
C LEU A 886 3.83 -37.28 -7.42
N PRO A 887 3.63 -37.50 -8.74
CA PRO A 887 2.74 -38.53 -9.22
C PRO A 887 3.27 -39.94 -8.90
N GLY A 888 2.36 -40.85 -8.58
CA GLY A 888 2.67 -42.24 -8.26
C GLY A 888 1.49 -42.95 -7.61
N LYS A 889 1.56 -44.27 -7.49
CA LYS A 889 0.45 -45.09 -6.97
C LYS A 889 -0.04 -44.62 -5.59
N ALA A 890 0.88 -44.35 -4.65
CA ALA A 890 0.55 -43.87 -3.31
C ALA A 890 -0.15 -42.50 -3.33
N THR A 891 0.23 -41.62 -4.25
CA THR A 891 -0.41 -40.31 -4.45
C THR A 891 -1.84 -40.48 -4.98
N VAL A 892 -2.02 -41.30 -6.01
CA VAL A 892 -3.33 -41.58 -6.61
C VAL A 892 -4.28 -42.16 -5.56
N GLU A 893 -3.83 -43.14 -4.78
CA GLU A 893 -4.62 -43.75 -3.70
C GLU A 893 -5.00 -42.73 -2.62
N ALA A 894 -4.05 -41.90 -2.18
CA ALA A 894 -4.28 -40.89 -1.15
C ALA A 894 -5.24 -39.79 -1.61
N LEU A 895 -5.05 -39.26 -2.81
CA LEU A 895 -5.93 -38.26 -3.40
C LEU A 895 -7.33 -38.84 -3.66
N SER A 896 -7.43 -40.07 -4.18
CA SER A 896 -8.71 -40.76 -4.38
C SER A 896 -9.49 -40.89 -3.07
N LYS A 897 -8.81 -41.29 -1.99
CA LYS A 897 -9.42 -41.36 -0.66
C LYS A 897 -9.87 -39.98 -0.16
N ALA A 898 -9.05 -38.95 -0.37
CA ALA A 898 -9.38 -37.58 0.00
C ALA A 898 -10.60 -37.04 -0.76
N VAL A 899 -10.68 -37.26 -2.10
CA VAL A 899 -11.84 -36.88 -2.92
C VAL A 899 -13.13 -37.49 -2.40
N LEU A 900 -13.10 -38.75 -1.97
CA LEU A 900 -14.31 -39.47 -1.57
C LEU A 900 -14.71 -39.24 -0.12
N ASN A 901 -13.73 -39.05 0.78
CA ASN A 901 -13.96 -39.22 2.22
C ASN A 901 -13.42 -38.08 3.08
N ASP A 902 -12.71 -37.08 2.53
CA ASP A 902 -12.25 -35.97 3.38
C ASP A 902 -13.47 -35.17 3.90
N PRO A 903 -13.55 -34.88 5.21
CA PRO A 903 -14.67 -34.13 5.77
C PRO A 903 -14.74 -32.70 5.22
N ASP A 904 -13.61 -32.12 4.80
CA ASP A 904 -13.53 -30.75 4.30
C ASP A 904 -13.72 -30.68 2.77
N GLU A 905 -14.68 -29.88 2.33
CA GLU A 905 -15.05 -29.75 0.93
C GLU A 905 -13.96 -29.10 0.05
N ALA A 906 -13.12 -28.24 0.62
CA ALA A 906 -12.00 -27.67 -0.12
C ALA A 906 -10.92 -28.74 -0.34
N VAL A 907 -10.61 -29.56 0.66
CA VAL A 907 -9.68 -30.69 0.48
C VAL A 907 -10.17 -31.64 -0.62
N ARG A 908 -11.47 -32.01 -0.61
CA ARG A 908 -12.05 -32.84 -1.68
C ARG A 908 -11.90 -32.20 -3.06
N SER A 909 -12.14 -30.89 -3.17
CA SER A 909 -12.06 -30.16 -4.43
C SER A 909 -10.63 -30.08 -4.97
N PHE A 910 -9.66 -29.74 -4.12
CA PHE A 910 -8.25 -29.67 -4.52
C PHE A 910 -7.69 -31.06 -4.82
N ALA A 911 -8.10 -32.09 -4.07
CA ALA A 911 -7.73 -33.46 -4.35
C ALA A 911 -8.28 -33.93 -5.71
N ALA A 912 -9.52 -33.56 -6.05
CA ALA A 912 -10.13 -33.91 -7.34
C ALA A 912 -9.43 -33.18 -8.50
N GLU A 913 -9.08 -31.91 -8.31
CA GLU A 913 -8.31 -31.17 -9.32
C GLU A 913 -6.91 -31.76 -9.53
N SER A 914 -6.19 -32.07 -8.45
CA SER A 914 -4.86 -32.70 -8.51
C SER A 914 -4.91 -34.08 -9.16
N LEU A 915 -5.87 -34.92 -8.77
CA LEU A 915 -6.05 -36.25 -9.34
C LEU A 915 -6.37 -36.18 -10.84
N GLY A 916 -7.21 -35.22 -11.26
CA GLY A 916 -7.55 -35.01 -12.66
C GLY A 916 -6.34 -34.57 -13.48
N LYS A 917 -5.41 -33.79 -12.89
CA LYS A 917 -4.14 -33.42 -13.54
C LYS A 917 -3.17 -34.60 -13.68
N ILE A 918 -3.16 -35.53 -12.72
CA ILE A 918 -2.36 -36.74 -12.78
C ILE A 918 -2.84 -37.66 -13.91
N GLY A 919 -4.16 -37.76 -14.11
CA GLY A 919 -4.75 -38.48 -15.25
C GLY A 919 -4.72 -40.01 -15.11
N ASP A 920 -4.69 -40.55 -13.89
CA ASP A 920 -4.75 -41.99 -13.65
C ASP A 920 -6.14 -42.57 -14.02
N GLU A 921 -6.20 -43.54 -14.93
CA GLU A 921 -7.47 -44.14 -15.41
C GLU A 921 -8.27 -44.84 -14.30
N GLY A 922 -7.61 -45.35 -13.27
CA GLY A 922 -8.25 -45.96 -12.10
C GLY A 922 -9.12 -44.97 -11.31
N SER A 923 -8.97 -43.67 -11.55
CA SER A 923 -9.70 -42.60 -10.88
C SER A 923 -11.06 -42.27 -11.51
N ILE A 924 -11.42 -42.86 -12.66
CA ILE A 924 -12.71 -42.60 -13.34
C ILE A 924 -13.90 -42.85 -12.39
N GLY A 925 -13.86 -43.97 -11.64
CA GLY A 925 -14.91 -44.30 -10.67
C GLY A 925 -15.01 -43.29 -9.53
N VAL A 926 -13.86 -42.72 -9.10
CA VAL A 926 -13.80 -41.66 -8.10
C VAL A 926 -14.49 -40.40 -8.61
N PHE A 927 -14.20 -39.98 -9.84
CA PHE A 927 -14.80 -38.79 -10.42
C PHE A 927 -16.30 -38.94 -10.68
N LYS A 928 -16.77 -40.11 -11.13
CA LYS A 928 -18.22 -40.38 -11.26
C LYS A 928 -18.96 -40.20 -9.95
N LYS A 929 -18.38 -40.70 -8.84
CA LYS A 929 -18.94 -40.49 -7.50
C LYS A 929 -18.84 -39.03 -7.05
N ALA A 930 -17.76 -38.32 -7.40
CA ALA A 930 -17.56 -36.92 -7.06
C ALA A 930 -18.50 -35.95 -7.82
N LEU A 931 -19.11 -36.38 -8.94
CA LEU A 931 -20.19 -35.63 -9.59
C LEU A 931 -21.44 -35.50 -8.71
N GLU A 932 -21.60 -36.35 -7.69
CA GLU A 932 -22.71 -36.31 -6.74
C GLU A 932 -22.37 -35.50 -5.48
N ASP A 933 -21.16 -34.92 -5.40
CA ASP A 933 -20.74 -34.17 -4.23
C ASP A 933 -21.63 -32.94 -4.00
N LYS A 934 -21.93 -32.66 -2.73
CA LYS A 934 -22.71 -31.50 -2.32
C LYS A 934 -22.06 -30.19 -2.76
N MET A 935 -20.72 -30.15 -2.81
CA MET A 935 -19.95 -28.95 -3.13
C MET A 935 -19.77 -28.76 -4.65
N PRO A 936 -20.24 -27.64 -5.25
CA PRO A 936 -20.13 -27.39 -6.68
C PRO A 936 -18.71 -27.39 -7.25
N PHE A 937 -17.69 -26.99 -6.47
CA PHE A 937 -16.29 -27.02 -6.94
C PHE A 937 -15.74 -28.45 -7.08
N VAL A 938 -16.17 -29.38 -6.22
CA VAL A 938 -15.81 -30.81 -6.34
C VAL A 938 -16.45 -31.39 -7.61
N ARG A 939 -17.74 -31.12 -7.82
CA ARG A 939 -18.44 -31.51 -9.05
C ARG A 939 -17.78 -30.92 -10.30
N LEU A 940 -17.38 -29.66 -10.25
CA LEU A 940 -16.69 -28.99 -11.36
C LEU A 940 -15.35 -29.65 -11.67
N ALA A 941 -14.53 -29.93 -10.65
CA ALA A 941 -13.24 -30.58 -10.81
C ALA A 941 -13.42 -31.99 -11.43
N ALA A 942 -14.39 -32.75 -10.93
CA ALA A 942 -14.73 -34.07 -11.45
C ALA A 942 -15.26 -34.04 -12.89
N ALA A 943 -16.21 -33.16 -13.17
CA ALA A 943 -16.79 -32.99 -14.50
C ALA A 943 -15.74 -32.58 -15.53
N ARG A 944 -14.84 -31.66 -15.17
CA ARG A 944 -13.72 -31.26 -16.04
C ARG A 944 -12.74 -32.41 -16.25
N ALA A 945 -12.39 -33.17 -15.22
CA ALA A 945 -11.50 -34.31 -15.36
C ALA A 945 -12.09 -35.38 -16.30
N LEU A 946 -13.38 -35.71 -16.11
CA LEU A 946 -14.11 -36.67 -16.95
C LEU A 946 -14.12 -36.24 -18.43
N VAL A 947 -14.41 -34.97 -18.72
CA VAL A 947 -14.42 -34.46 -20.11
C VAL A 947 -13.00 -34.35 -20.69
N LEU A 948 -12.13 -33.62 -20.00
CA LEU A 948 -10.84 -33.17 -20.54
C LEU A 948 -9.74 -34.22 -20.47
N LYS A 949 -9.87 -35.25 -19.63
CA LYS A 949 -8.83 -36.28 -19.49
C LYS A 949 -9.32 -37.67 -19.80
N TYR A 950 -10.50 -38.04 -19.31
CA TYR A 950 -11.00 -39.40 -19.45
C TYR A 950 -11.98 -39.60 -20.61
N ARG A 951 -12.32 -38.54 -21.34
CA ARG A 951 -13.27 -38.57 -22.45
C ARG A 951 -14.59 -39.26 -22.07
N ASP A 952 -15.07 -39.02 -20.85
CA ASP A 952 -16.32 -39.56 -20.35
C ASP A 952 -17.47 -38.52 -20.47
N PRO A 953 -18.53 -38.82 -21.25
CA PRO A 953 -19.66 -37.92 -21.46
C PRO A 953 -20.43 -37.55 -20.18
N ALA A 954 -20.34 -38.34 -19.10
CA ALA A 954 -21.00 -38.02 -17.83
C ALA A 954 -20.53 -36.68 -17.24
N GLY A 955 -19.32 -36.22 -17.58
CA GLY A 955 -18.85 -34.91 -17.19
C GLY A 955 -19.64 -33.75 -17.82
N ILE A 956 -20.24 -33.94 -19.01
CA ILE A 956 -21.09 -32.90 -19.63
C ILE A 956 -22.38 -32.70 -18.85
N ASP A 957 -23.01 -33.78 -18.40
CA ASP A 957 -24.20 -33.69 -17.55
C ASP A 957 -23.90 -32.87 -16.27
N GLY A 958 -22.73 -33.11 -15.67
CA GLY A 958 -22.24 -32.32 -14.52
C GLY A 958 -21.99 -30.85 -14.85
N LEU A 959 -21.37 -30.54 -16.00
CA LEU A 959 -21.12 -29.16 -16.43
C LEU A 959 -22.42 -28.40 -16.73
N ILE A 960 -23.41 -29.05 -17.33
CA ILE A 960 -24.73 -28.47 -17.61
C ILE A 960 -25.49 -28.21 -16.30
N GLU A 961 -25.42 -29.13 -15.33
CA GLU A 961 -26.01 -28.94 -14.01
C GLU A 961 -25.47 -27.66 -13.35
N LEU A 962 -24.15 -27.47 -13.42
CA LEU A 962 -23.41 -26.33 -12.89
C LEU A 962 -23.53 -25.05 -13.74
N ALA A 963 -24.01 -25.11 -14.98
CA ALA A 963 -24.23 -23.91 -15.80
C ALA A 963 -25.32 -22.99 -15.23
N GLY A 964 -26.24 -23.53 -14.41
CA GLY A 964 -27.24 -22.76 -13.65
C GLY A 964 -26.75 -22.30 -12.27
N TRP A 965 -25.48 -22.53 -11.92
CA TRP A 965 -24.94 -22.14 -10.62
C TRP A 965 -24.83 -20.61 -10.50
N LYS A 966 -25.21 -20.05 -9.34
CA LYS A 966 -25.24 -18.60 -9.08
C LYS A 966 -23.89 -17.88 -9.27
N ASN A 967 -22.76 -18.60 -9.28
CA ASN A 967 -21.44 -18.01 -9.52
C ASN A 967 -21.17 -17.81 -11.03
N GLY A 968 -21.74 -16.74 -11.60
CA GLY A 968 -21.66 -16.44 -13.04
C GLY A 968 -20.23 -16.29 -13.60
N THR A 969 -19.27 -15.84 -12.79
CA THR A 969 -17.85 -15.73 -13.20
C THR A 969 -17.23 -17.11 -13.41
N MET A 970 -17.44 -18.04 -12.47
CA MET A 970 -16.95 -19.41 -12.59
C MET A 970 -17.61 -20.14 -13.76
N VAL A 971 -18.92 -19.93 -13.94
CA VAL A 971 -19.64 -20.48 -15.10
C VAL A 971 -19.03 -19.97 -16.41
N LYS A 972 -18.84 -18.65 -16.55
CA LYS A 972 -18.25 -18.05 -17.77
C LYS A 972 -16.81 -18.49 -18.03
N SER A 973 -16.00 -18.71 -17.00
CA SER A 973 -14.55 -18.93 -17.13
C SER A 973 -14.10 -20.39 -17.14
N ARG A 974 -14.88 -21.32 -16.57
CA ARG A 974 -14.47 -22.73 -16.38
C ARG A 974 -15.45 -23.75 -16.95
N ILE A 975 -16.72 -23.36 -17.16
CA ILE A 975 -17.78 -24.26 -17.65
C ILE A 975 -18.12 -23.93 -19.10
N THR A 976 -18.53 -22.68 -19.34
CA THR A 976 -18.96 -22.17 -20.65
C THR A 976 -17.94 -22.44 -21.75
N PRO A 977 -16.60 -22.26 -21.56
CA PRO A 977 -15.64 -22.51 -22.62
C PRO A 977 -15.62 -23.95 -23.12
N ILE A 978 -15.92 -24.92 -22.24
CA ILE A 978 -16.01 -26.35 -22.57
C ILE A 978 -17.33 -26.62 -23.30
N LEU A 979 -18.45 -26.15 -22.75
CA LEU A 979 -19.77 -26.34 -23.36
C LEU A 979 -19.86 -25.70 -24.77
N GLU A 980 -19.28 -24.50 -24.95
CA GLU A 980 -19.26 -23.81 -26.24
C GLU A 980 -18.49 -24.58 -27.32
N VAL A 981 -17.35 -25.18 -26.97
CA VAL A 981 -16.58 -26.03 -27.91
C VAL A 981 -17.33 -27.34 -28.17
N MET A 982 -17.95 -27.92 -27.14
CA MET A 982 -18.79 -29.12 -27.27
C MET A 982 -19.99 -28.93 -28.20
N LYS A 983 -20.55 -27.72 -28.27
CA LYS A 983 -21.64 -27.39 -29.21
C LYS A 983 -21.18 -26.79 -30.53
N GLY A 984 -20.07 -26.05 -30.55
CA GLY A 984 -19.69 -25.17 -31.66
C GLY A 984 -20.48 -23.85 -31.67
N GLY A 985 -20.97 -23.40 -30.51
CA GLY A 985 -21.83 -22.22 -30.40
C GLY A 985 -22.29 -21.94 -28.96
N LYS A 986 -23.06 -20.87 -28.75
CA LYS A 986 -23.46 -20.41 -27.42
C LYS A 986 -24.89 -20.84 -27.07
N CYS A 987 -25.15 -21.11 -25.80
CA CYS A 987 -26.50 -21.12 -25.22
C CYS A 987 -26.56 -20.18 -24.02
N LYS A 988 -27.73 -19.60 -23.77
CA LYS A 988 -27.97 -18.59 -22.75
C LYS A 988 -28.42 -19.18 -21.43
N THR A 989 -29.08 -20.34 -21.44
CA THR A 989 -29.68 -20.95 -20.25
C THR A 989 -29.23 -22.39 -20.05
N LYS A 990 -29.35 -22.88 -18.81
CA LYS A 990 -29.08 -24.28 -18.46
C LYS A 990 -30.00 -25.23 -19.23
N GLU A 991 -31.26 -24.84 -19.40
CA GLU A 991 -32.29 -25.61 -20.08
C GLU A 991 -31.98 -25.77 -21.57
N GLU A 992 -31.47 -24.72 -22.22
CA GLU A 992 -30.98 -24.79 -23.60
C GLU A 992 -29.80 -25.74 -23.75
N TRP A 993 -28.85 -25.70 -22.81
CA TRP A 993 -27.72 -26.62 -22.78
C TRP A 993 -28.17 -28.07 -22.59
N ALA A 994 -29.06 -28.32 -21.64
CA ALA A 994 -29.60 -29.64 -21.35
C ALA A 994 -30.39 -30.23 -22.53
N LYS A 995 -31.24 -29.41 -23.17
CA LYS A 995 -31.97 -29.82 -24.36
C LYS A 995 -31.03 -30.18 -25.51
N TRP A 996 -30.05 -29.32 -25.80
CA TRP A 996 -29.07 -29.59 -26.86
C TRP A 996 -28.31 -30.90 -26.59
N TRP A 997 -27.83 -31.10 -25.36
CA TRP A 997 -27.10 -32.32 -25.02
C TRP A 997 -27.96 -33.57 -25.16
N LYS A 998 -29.21 -33.54 -24.68
CA LYS A 998 -30.17 -34.64 -24.86
C LYS A 998 -30.37 -34.99 -26.33
N ASP A 999 -30.50 -33.98 -27.19
CA ASP A 999 -30.84 -34.15 -28.60
C ASP A 999 -29.61 -34.57 -29.45
N ASN A 1000 -28.37 -34.34 -28.99
CA ASN A 1000 -27.17 -34.45 -29.83
C ASN A 1000 -26.06 -35.36 -29.28
N ARG A 1001 -26.15 -35.86 -28.03
CA ARG A 1001 -25.05 -36.63 -27.38
C ARG A 1001 -24.63 -37.91 -28.13
N GLU A 1002 -25.52 -38.48 -28.95
CA GLU A 1002 -25.23 -39.70 -29.74
C GLU A 1002 -24.68 -39.38 -31.14
N SER A 1003 -24.86 -38.16 -31.62
CA SER A 1003 -24.50 -37.75 -32.99
C SER A 1003 -23.26 -36.86 -33.07
N ILE A 1004 -22.77 -36.33 -31.95
CA ILE A 1004 -21.54 -35.53 -31.93
C ILE A 1004 -20.30 -36.42 -31.88
N ASP A 1005 -19.22 -35.96 -32.52
CA ASP A 1005 -17.88 -36.48 -32.24
C ASP A 1005 -17.40 -35.94 -30.89
N PHE A 1006 -17.74 -36.67 -29.82
CA PHE A 1006 -17.39 -36.28 -28.47
C PHE A 1006 -15.87 -36.26 -28.25
N ASN A 1007 -15.13 -37.20 -28.85
CA ASN A 1007 -13.70 -37.32 -28.63
C ASN A 1007 -12.93 -36.16 -29.28
N ALA A 1008 -13.23 -35.84 -30.53
CA ALA A 1008 -12.62 -34.71 -31.22
C ALA A 1008 -12.94 -33.37 -30.52
N ARG A 1009 -14.18 -33.21 -30.02
CA ARG A 1009 -14.58 -32.00 -29.27
C ARG A 1009 -13.97 -31.93 -27.88
N ALA A 1010 -13.81 -33.05 -27.19
CA ALA A 1010 -13.13 -33.10 -25.90
C ALA A 1010 -11.64 -32.79 -26.03
N GLU A 1011 -10.99 -33.28 -27.10
CA GLU A 1011 -9.61 -32.94 -27.44
C GLU A 1011 -9.46 -31.44 -27.71
N ALA A 1012 -10.38 -30.85 -28.50
CA ALA A 1012 -10.45 -29.41 -28.67
C ALA A 1012 -10.65 -28.67 -27.34
N CYS A 1013 -11.50 -29.17 -26.43
CA CYS A 1013 -11.68 -28.57 -25.11
C CYS A 1013 -10.39 -28.60 -24.28
N GLU A 1014 -9.66 -29.72 -24.30
CA GLU A 1014 -8.39 -29.86 -23.59
C GLU A 1014 -7.33 -28.89 -24.14
N LEU A 1015 -7.20 -28.81 -25.46
CA LEU A 1015 -6.28 -27.90 -26.12
C LEU A 1015 -6.59 -26.44 -25.77
N LYS A 1016 -7.88 -26.06 -25.78
CA LYS A 1016 -8.32 -24.72 -25.36
C LYS A 1016 -8.03 -24.46 -23.87
N ASP A 1017 -8.22 -25.44 -22.99
CA ASP A 1017 -7.93 -25.29 -21.57
C ASP A 1017 -6.42 -25.08 -21.30
N ARG A 1018 -5.55 -25.79 -22.04
CA ARG A 1018 -4.08 -25.56 -22.01
C ARG A 1018 -3.73 -24.14 -22.46
N ILE A 1019 -4.31 -23.66 -23.57
CA ILE A 1019 -4.11 -22.28 -24.05
C ILE A 1019 -4.52 -21.26 -22.99
N LEU A 1020 -5.69 -21.46 -22.36
CA LEU A 1020 -6.17 -20.59 -21.28
C LEU A 1020 -5.27 -20.65 -20.03
N GLU A 1021 -4.64 -21.80 -19.75
CA GLU A 1021 -3.71 -21.94 -18.63
C GLU A 1021 -2.42 -21.14 -18.83
N PHE A 1022 -1.81 -21.18 -20.02
CA PHE A 1022 -0.65 -20.33 -20.31
C PHE A 1022 -0.97 -18.85 -20.14
N ARG A 1023 -2.18 -18.44 -20.56
CA ARG A 1023 -2.65 -17.08 -20.42
C ARG A 1023 -2.87 -16.67 -18.96
N ARG A 1024 -3.37 -17.60 -18.11
CA ARG A 1024 -3.47 -17.39 -16.65
C ARG A 1024 -2.11 -17.28 -15.98
N ARG A 1025 -1.10 -17.97 -16.51
CA ARG A 1025 0.28 -17.97 -16.01
C ARG A 1025 1.18 -16.94 -16.69
N TRP A 1026 0.63 -16.11 -17.59
CA TRP A 1026 1.37 -15.08 -18.34
C TRP A 1026 2.58 -15.60 -19.14
N LYS A 1027 2.59 -16.90 -19.45
CA LYS A 1027 3.66 -17.58 -20.21
C LYS A 1027 3.32 -17.57 -21.70
N HIS A 1028 3.31 -16.38 -22.28
CA HIS A 1028 2.79 -16.15 -23.64
C HIS A 1028 3.63 -16.82 -24.73
N GLU A 1029 4.94 -16.90 -24.56
CA GLU A 1029 5.84 -17.54 -25.53
C GLU A 1029 5.72 -19.07 -25.50
N GLU A 1030 5.55 -19.65 -24.31
CA GLU A 1030 5.28 -21.09 -24.13
C GLU A 1030 3.92 -21.50 -24.72
N ALA A 1031 3.01 -20.55 -24.95
CA ALA A 1031 1.71 -20.82 -25.56
C ALA A 1031 1.79 -20.99 -27.09
N LEU A 1032 2.84 -20.50 -27.75
CA LEU A 1032 2.94 -20.49 -29.22
C LEU A 1032 2.83 -21.90 -29.85
N PRO A 1033 3.52 -22.95 -29.34
CA PRO A 1033 3.38 -24.29 -29.91
C PRO A 1033 1.94 -24.81 -29.81
N THR A 1034 1.29 -24.62 -28.66
CA THR A 1034 -0.09 -25.08 -28.43
C THR A 1034 -1.12 -24.30 -29.25
N LEU A 1035 -0.88 -22.99 -29.48
CA LEU A 1035 -1.72 -22.19 -30.36
C LEU A 1035 -1.60 -22.64 -31.82
N ARG A 1036 -0.39 -22.99 -32.27
CA ARG A 1036 -0.15 -23.54 -33.63
C ARG A 1036 -0.77 -24.93 -33.80
N GLU A 1037 -0.63 -25.81 -32.81
CA GLU A 1037 -1.34 -27.10 -32.76
C GLU A 1037 -2.86 -26.89 -32.90
N GLY A 1038 -3.40 -25.85 -32.27
CA GLY A 1038 -4.81 -25.50 -32.37
C GLY A 1038 -5.28 -24.93 -33.70
N LEU A 1039 -4.38 -24.56 -34.62
CA LEU A 1039 -4.74 -24.16 -35.98
C LEU A 1039 -5.17 -25.37 -36.84
N GLU A 1040 -4.61 -26.54 -36.54
CA GLU A 1040 -4.94 -27.81 -37.21
C GLU A 1040 -6.24 -28.43 -36.66
N ASN A 1041 -6.75 -27.93 -35.53
CA ASN A 1041 -8.01 -28.39 -34.95
C ASN A 1041 -9.20 -27.61 -35.52
N GLU A 1042 -10.08 -28.29 -36.25
CA GLU A 1042 -11.21 -27.66 -36.94
C GLU A 1042 -12.18 -26.90 -36.00
N HIS A 1043 -12.30 -27.29 -34.74
CA HIS A 1043 -13.18 -26.65 -33.76
C HIS A 1043 -12.55 -25.44 -33.07
N LEU A 1044 -11.23 -25.26 -33.17
CA LEU A 1044 -10.50 -24.17 -32.54
C LEU A 1044 -9.80 -23.23 -33.50
N LYS A 1045 -9.65 -23.59 -34.78
CA LYS A 1045 -8.88 -22.84 -35.77
C LYS A 1045 -9.08 -21.32 -35.68
N ALA A 1046 -10.32 -20.84 -35.81
CA ALA A 1046 -10.62 -19.40 -35.75
C ALA A 1046 -10.27 -18.74 -34.41
N TYR A 1047 -10.44 -19.46 -33.29
CA TYR A 1047 -10.05 -18.98 -31.97
C TYR A 1047 -8.52 -18.90 -31.84
N CYS A 1048 -7.81 -19.95 -32.29
CA CYS A 1048 -6.36 -20.02 -32.25
C CYS A 1048 -5.71 -19.01 -33.19
N GLU A 1049 -6.27 -18.76 -34.38
CA GLU A 1049 -5.82 -17.70 -35.30
C GLU A 1049 -5.86 -16.32 -34.63
N ASP A 1050 -6.99 -15.97 -34.00
CA ASP A 1050 -7.15 -14.69 -33.29
C ASP A 1050 -6.21 -14.57 -32.07
N GLN A 1051 -6.08 -15.64 -31.28
CA GLN A 1051 -5.22 -15.62 -30.10
C GLN A 1051 -3.72 -15.62 -30.46
N LEU A 1052 -3.31 -16.40 -31.47
CA LEU A 1052 -1.94 -16.45 -31.96
C LEU A 1052 -1.51 -15.10 -32.53
N PHE A 1053 -2.36 -14.47 -33.34
CA PHE A 1053 -2.12 -13.11 -33.82
C PHE A 1053 -1.85 -12.14 -32.67
N LYS A 1054 -2.72 -12.12 -31.65
CA LYS A 1054 -2.57 -11.23 -30.48
C LYS A 1054 -1.28 -11.47 -29.71
N VAL A 1055 -0.94 -12.74 -29.48
CA VAL A 1055 0.27 -13.12 -28.73
C VAL A 1055 1.54 -12.74 -29.49
N LEU A 1056 1.60 -13.02 -30.80
CA LEU A 1056 2.76 -12.69 -31.64
C LEU A 1056 3.00 -11.18 -31.70
N ILE A 1057 1.95 -10.37 -31.88
CA ILE A 1057 2.08 -8.90 -31.88
C ILE A 1057 2.56 -8.38 -30.53
N MET A 1058 1.99 -8.88 -29.43
CA MET A 1058 2.41 -8.49 -28.08
C MET A 1058 3.88 -8.84 -27.82
N LEU A 1059 4.34 -10.04 -28.20
CA LEU A 1059 5.74 -10.45 -28.05
C LEU A 1059 6.67 -9.57 -28.90
N ALA A 1060 6.29 -9.26 -30.14
CA ALA A 1060 7.05 -8.38 -31.02
C ALA A 1060 7.17 -6.96 -30.44
N GLN A 1061 6.07 -6.37 -29.97
CA GLN A 1061 6.04 -5.03 -29.36
C GLN A 1061 6.87 -4.96 -28.08
N LYS A 1062 6.84 -6.03 -27.26
CA LYS A 1062 7.69 -6.14 -26.07
C LYS A 1062 9.17 -6.07 -26.44
N SER A 1063 9.61 -6.82 -27.45
CA SER A 1063 10.99 -6.78 -27.94
C SER A 1063 11.39 -5.40 -28.47
N ILE A 1064 10.53 -4.73 -29.26
CA ILE A 1064 10.76 -3.34 -29.72
C ILE A 1064 11.01 -2.41 -28.54
N SER A 1065 10.13 -2.43 -27.53
CA SER A 1065 10.26 -1.54 -26.36
C SER A 1065 11.53 -1.80 -25.54
N SER A 1066 12.03 -3.03 -25.54
CA SER A 1066 13.22 -3.43 -24.78
C SER A 1066 14.53 -3.34 -25.55
N GLY A 1067 14.48 -3.14 -26.88
CA GLY A 1067 15.65 -3.19 -27.77
C GLY A 1067 16.34 -4.55 -27.88
N LYS A 1068 15.71 -5.64 -27.41
CA LYS A 1068 16.29 -6.99 -27.38
C LYS A 1068 15.58 -7.94 -28.35
N ASP A 1069 16.34 -8.89 -28.90
CA ASP A 1069 15.85 -9.97 -29.76
C ASP A 1069 15.05 -9.48 -30.99
N LEU A 1070 15.48 -8.38 -31.61
CA LEU A 1070 14.76 -7.73 -32.71
C LEU A 1070 14.56 -8.64 -33.94
N GLU A 1071 15.48 -9.56 -34.22
CA GLU A 1071 15.31 -10.56 -35.29
C GLU A 1071 14.17 -11.53 -34.98
N LYS A 1072 14.06 -11.97 -33.72
CA LYS A 1072 12.99 -12.85 -33.26
C LYS A 1072 11.64 -12.13 -33.27
N ALA A 1073 11.64 -10.86 -32.89
CA ALA A 1073 10.46 -9.98 -32.99
C ALA A 1073 10.02 -9.77 -34.44
N LEU A 1074 10.97 -9.62 -35.36
CA LEU A 1074 10.71 -9.51 -36.79
C LEU A 1074 10.07 -10.80 -37.33
N SER A 1075 10.53 -11.96 -36.87
CA SER A 1075 9.90 -13.26 -37.17
C SER A 1075 8.45 -13.33 -36.68
N TYR A 1076 8.20 -12.98 -35.41
CA TYR A 1076 6.86 -13.01 -34.83
C TYR A 1076 5.88 -12.04 -35.52
N SER A 1077 6.29 -10.80 -35.75
CA SER A 1077 5.47 -9.82 -36.44
C SER A 1077 5.18 -10.22 -37.90
N GLY A 1078 6.15 -10.83 -38.58
CA GLY A 1078 5.95 -11.37 -39.93
C GLY A 1078 4.97 -12.54 -39.96
N GLU A 1079 5.05 -13.46 -38.99
CA GLU A 1079 4.06 -14.53 -38.83
C GLU A 1079 2.66 -13.97 -38.55
N ALA A 1080 2.55 -12.95 -37.68
CA ALA A 1080 1.28 -12.32 -37.37
C ALA A 1080 0.62 -11.68 -38.60
N VAL A 1081 1.38 -10.96 -39.43
CA VAL A 1081 0.87 -10.35 -40.67
C VAL A 1081 0.40 -11.42 -41.68
N LYS A 1082 1.09 -12.57 -41.74
CA LYS A 1082 0.67 -13.71 -42.58
C LYS A 1082 -0.61 -14.35 -42.08
N LEU A 1083 -0.80 -14.44 -40.76
CA LEU A 1083 -2.02 -14.97 -40.15
C LEU A 1083 -3.21 -14.04 -40.37
N LYS A 1084 -3.01 -12.73 -40.20
CA LYS A 1084 -4.07 -11.73 -40.33
C LYS A 1084 -3.49 -10.39 -40.78
N LYS A 1085 -3.92 -9.91 -41.95
CA LYS A 1085 -3.63 -8.56 -42.44
C LYS A 1085 -4.47 -7.51 -41.69
N ASP A 1086 -4.07 -7.23 -40.45
CA ASP A 1086 -4.62 -6.16 -39.61
C ASP A 1086 -3.63 -5.00 -39.50
N PHE A 1087 -4.13 -3.77 -39.42
CA PHE A 1087 -3.28 -2.56 -39.41
C PHE A 1087 -2.29 -2.55 -38.24
N THR A 1088 -2.66 -3.08 -37.07
CA THR A 1088 -1.79 -3.15 -35.88
C THR A 1088 -0.58 -4.06 -36.13
N GLY A 1089 -0.83 -5.17 -36.82
CA GLY A 1089 0.22 -6.13 -37.17
C GLY A 1089 1.15 -5.59 -38.24
N MET A 1090 0.59 -4.95 -39.27
CA MET A 1090 1.34 -4.32 -40.35
C MET A 1090 2.20 -3.15 -39.85
N ASP A 1091 1.68 -2.29 -38.96
CA ASP A 1091 2.46 -1.21 -38.33
C ASP A 1091 3.62 -1.75 -37.46
N THR A 1092 3.33 -2.76 -36.63
CA THR A 1092 4.36 -3.40 -35.78
C THR A 1092 5.47 -4.02 -36.64
N HIS A 1093 5.10 -4.73 -37.71
CA HIS A 1093 6.08 -5.35 -38.62
C HIS A 1093 6.86 -4.31 -39.43
N ALA A 1094 6.20 -3.25 -39.92
CA ALA A 1094 6.86 -2.14 -40.61
C ALA A 1094 7.90 -1.45 -39.71
N THR A 1095 7.58 -1.25 -38.44
CA THR A 1095 8.52 -0.70 -37.45
C THR A 1095 9.76 -1.57 -37.31
N LEU A 1096 9.58 -2.89 -37.19
CA LEU A 1096 10.68 -3.83 -37.07
C LEU A 1096 11.50 -3.94 -38.36
N LEU A 1097 10.88 -3.92 -39.53
CA LEU A 1097 11.57 -3.86 -40.81
C LEU A 1097 12.45 -2.61 -40.89
N TYR A 1098 11.92 -1.45 -40.49
CA TYR A 1098 12.64 -0.19 -40.47
C TYR A 1098 13.86 -0.24 -39.55
N VAL A 1099 13.69 -0.71 -38.30
CA VAL A 1099 14.80 -0.82 -37.33
C VAL A 1099 15.85 -1.86 -37.74
N ASN A 1100 15.48 -2.87 -38.54
CA ASN A 1100 16.41 -3.84 -39.13
C ASN A 1100 17.00 -3.41 -40.49
N GLY A 1101 16.86 -2.13 -40.87
CA GLY A 1101 17.43 -1.60 -42.11
C GLY A 1101 16.71 -1.99 -43.41
N ARG A 1102 15.50 -2.55 -43.31
CA ARG A 1102 14.63 -2.93 -44.45
C ARG A 1102 13.59 -1.83 -44.72
N GLU A 1103 14.09 -0.62 -44.96
CA GLU A 1103 13.28 0.60 -44.98
C GLU A 1103 12.23 0.64 -46.11
N GLU A 1104 12.57 0.14 -47.31
CA GLU A 1104 11.62 0.13 -48.44
C GLU A 1104 10.41 -0.75 -48.16
N GLU A 1105 10.65 -1.93 -47.57
CA GLU A 1105 9.60 -2.85 -47.17
C GLU A 1105 8.76 -2.29 -46.03
N ALA A 1106 9.41 -1.61 -45.07
CA ALA A 1106 8.73 -0.92 -43.98
C ALA A 1106 7.77 0.16 -44.48
N VAL A 1107 8.24 1.04 -45.38
CA VAL A 1107 7.45 2.12 -45.97
C VAL A 1107 6.28 1.57 -46.79
N SER A 1108 6.50 0.51 -47.58
CA SER A 1108 5.44 -0.13 -48.34
C SER A 1108 4.36 -0.71 -47.42
N LEU A 1109 4.78 -1.46 -46.39
CA LEU A 1109 3.84 -2.11 -45.47
C LEU A 1109 3.09 -1.11 -44.59
N LEU A 1110 3.72 0.00 -44.21
CA LEU A 1110 3.09 1.06 -43.42
C LEU A 1110 2.00 1.79 -44.24
N LYS A 1111 2.16 1.92 -45.56
CA LYS A 1111 1.10 2.44 -46.44
C LYS A 1111 -0.10 1.50 -46.47
N GLU A 1112 0.12 0.19 -46.61
CA GLU A 1112 -0.95 -0.82 -46.49
C GLU A 1112 -1.64 -0.73 -45.12
N ALA A 1113 -0.88 -0.50 -44.05
CA ALA A 1113 -1.45 -0.32 -42.70
C ALA A 1113 -2.35 0.91 -42.60
N ILE A 1114 -1.96 2.05 -43.19
CA ILE A 1114 -2.75 3.30 -43.20
C ILE A 1114 -4.07 3.10 -43.95
N GLU A 1115 -4.05 2.36 -45.06
CA GLU A 1115 -5.26 2.05 -45.83
C GLU A 1115 -6.24 1.20 -45.02
N ALA A 1116 -5.72 0.18 -44.31
CA ALA A 1116 -6.49 -0.73 -43.48
C ALA A 1116 -6.92 -0.15 -42.11
N ALA A 1117 -6.36 0.98 -41.68
CA ALA A 1117 -6.62 1.57 -40.38
C ALA A 1117 -7.96 2.32 -40.33
N PRO A 1118 -8.66 2.31 -39.17
CA PRO A 1118 -9.82 3.19 -38.95
C PRO A 1118 -9.39 4.66 -38.91
N ALA A 1119 -10.32 5.59 -39.17
CA ALA A 1119 -10.03 7.00 -39.45
C ALA A 1119 -9.17 7.66 -38.36
N GLU A 1120 -9.50 7.42 -37.10
CA GLU A 1120 -8.81 7.93 -35.91
C GLU A 1120 -7.38 7.40 -35.72
N LYS A 1121 -6.99 6.34 -36.45
CA LYS A 1121 -5.62 5.77 -36.41
C LYS A 1121 -4.78 6.13 -37.63
N LYS A 1122 -5.34 6.79 -38.65
CA LYS A 1122 -4.60 7.15 -39.88
C LYS A 1122 -3.58 8.27 -39.66
N GLU A 1123 -3.95 9.32 -38.93
CA GLU A 1123 -3.08 10.49 -38.73
C GLU A 1123 -1.76 10.15 -38.01
N PRO A 1124 -1.76 9.36 -36.91
CA PRO A 1124 -0.50 8.93 -36.28
C PRO A 1124 0.39 8.08 -37.21
N LEU A 1125 -0.21 7.20 -38.02
CA LEU A 1125 0.52 6.35 -38.96
C LEU A 1125 1.10 7.16 -40.13
N LEU A 1126 0.39 8.19 -40.59
CA LEU A 1126 0.89 9.15 -41.59
C LEU A 1126 2.09 9.93 -41.07
N LYS A 1127 2.04 10.47 -39.85
CA LYS A 1127 3.19 11.14 -39.22
C LYS A 1127 4.39 10.20 -39.09
N LYS A 1128 4.16 8.94 -38.76
CA LYS A 1128 5.22 7.92 -38.69
C LYS A 1128 5.82 7.61 -40.07
N LEU A 1129 4.99 7.54 -41.10
CA LEU A 1129 5.43 7.37 -42.49
C LEU A 1129 6.28 8.55 -42.94
N GLU A 1130 5.85 9.79 -42.64
CA GLU A 1130 6.63 11.01 -42.91
C GLU A 1130 8.00 10.95 -42.24
N GLN A 1131 8.08 10.57 -40.96
CA GLN A 1131 9.35 10.42 -40.23
C GLN A 1131 10.27 9.36 -40.84
N MET A 1132 9.72 8.20 -41.25
CA MET A 1132 10.51 7.13 -41.88
C MET A 1132 11.08 7.58 -43.24
N VAL A 1133 10.32 8.38 -43.99
CA VAL A 1133 10.74 8.91 -45.30
C VAL A 1133 11.73 10.07 -45.15
N GLU A 1134 11.52 10.98 -44.20
CA GLU A 1134 12.39 12.16 -44.00
C GLU A 1134 13.81 11.75 -43.56
N LYS A 1135 13.94 10.75 -42.68
CA LYS A 1135 15.26 10.21 -42.29
C LYS A 1135 16.03 9.59 -43.45
N ARG A 1136 15.34 8.95 -44.40
CA ARG A 1136 15.94 8.36 -45.61
C ARG A 1136 16.51 9.41 -46.57
N PHE A 1137 15.99 10.64 -46.57
CA PHE A 1137 16.53 11.75 -47.37
C PHE A 1137 17.69 12.49 -46.69
N LYS A 1138 17.93 12.25 -45.38
CA LYS A 1138 19.01 12.87 -44.59
C LYS A 1138 20.24 11.95 -44.39
N LEU A 1139 20.13 10.66 -44.67
CA LEU A 1139 21.22 9.67 -44.79
C LEU A 1139 21.63 9.53 -46.24
#